data_AF-A0A6A6JYW3-F1
#
_entry.id   AF-A0A6A6JYW3-F1
#
_cell.length_a   1.000
_cell.length_b   1.000
_cell.length_c   1.000
_cell.angle_alpha   90.00
_cell.angle_beta   90.00
_cell.angle_gamma   90.00
#
_symmetry.space_group_name_H-M   'P 1'
#
loop_
_entity.id
_entity.type
_entity.pdbx_description
1 polymer ?
#
loop_
_entity_poly.entity_id
_entity_poly.type
_entity_poly.pdbx_seq_one_letter_code
_entity_poly.pdbx_strand_id
1 'polypeptide(L)'
;MSGRRSGAGGRRNGAGIRGPHSALTDFLASHNISAAEIRDSYRQRMLQAEQQAAQEQEQTGGGETQDNGEGPSRAADSRPEEDIEEQEEEQEEQEQEEVVAESSTAAAERTRKRKREQEEAIAKIKKGKTAKKGATKKKGKKKGGSDDEDDEDFDLMDMYRKAKKLPGQLENCEICEKRFTVTPYTKSGPDGGLVCAKCGKEMAKEAKAAEKAKKPVVRRGRRKIESNKLDGLTFRGAKTLQQLCIEKLAKHADDIEEFGDMPESLMQRLAEIFSKKRAMNSTTFKLFLQPDVDVVAIHEAAYLETEDYDQIFAIVPGIKKLVLRNCCQFKDANMEYMIEKARHLTDIQLLGANLVSNDKWIDLFVARGPDLKFFKVEWLDAAFDDQAVEALATFCPNLERLKIERCKQLGTASIDAIARMEKLEHLTLRFYQEVPIERLINLIGCVGANLQTLCLEHFLDNSDDPNDHILEAIHSTCSKLSKFRFTENHECSDEGYVNLFTNWANPPLRYIDLNSTRDLDNANPDGPQDKPIGLASAGFKALMQHSGSAIEYLDISSCRHISYATFSEIFDPKTNVYPRLREINLSFCPVVDTAIIAGVFRCCPEIKKVVTFGCFQVADVVVPRGVVLIGAPKAQDAIEQFGEMVMEFQKEVEGVGAGRVVPVMG
;
A
#
# COMPACT_ATOMS: atom_id res chain seq x y z
N MET A 1 18.71 68.85 19.12
CA MET A 1 18.00 70.08 19.55
C MET A 1 16.52 69.76 19.67
N SER A 2 15.94 70.11 20.84
CA SER A 2 14.52 70.49 21.10
C SER A 2 13.38 69.77 20.35
N GLY A 3 12.31 69.27 20.96
CA GLY A 3 11.78 69.46 22.31
C GLY A 3 10.25 69.29 22.32
N ARG A 4 9.76 68.48 23.26
CA ARG A 4 8.57 68.65 24.13
C ARG A 4 7.22 69.19 23.57
N ARG A 5 6.18 68.37 23.81
CA ARG A 5 5.03 68.55 24.76
C ARG A 5 3.59 68.62 24.18
N SER A 6 2.85 67.53 24.45
CA SER A 6 1.59 67.39 25.23
C SER A 6 0.34 68.22 24.93
N GLY A 7 -0.80 67.54 24.80
CA GLY A 7 -2.15 68.04 25.09
C GLY A 7 -3.22 66.97 24.85
N ALA A 8 -4.08 66.72 25.83
CA ALA A 8 -4.90 65.54 26.02
C ALA A 8 -6.36 65.65 25.52
N GLY A 9 -7.05 64.50 25.41
CA GLY A 9 -8.47 64.39 25.73
C GLY A 9 -9.38 63.68 24.72
N GLY A 10 -10.03 62.59 25.14
CA GLY A 10 -11.41 62.30 24.74
C GLY A 10 -11.67 61.07 23.85
N ARG A 11 -12.02 59.96 24.52
CA ARG A 11 -12.80 58.79 24.09
C ARG A 11 -13.43 58.81 22.68
N ARG A 12 -13.13 57.76 21.89
CA ARG A 12 -14.08 57.16 20.94
C ARG A 12 -13.81 55.65 20.81
N ASN A 13 -14.84 54.86 21.12
CA ASN A 13 -14.96 53.45 20.77
C ASN A 13 -14.73 53.30 19.26
N GLY A 14 -13.78 52.47 18.87
CA GLY A 14 -13.44 52.18 17.48
C GLY A 14 -12.90 50.76 17.37
N ALA A 15 -13.63 49.95 16.63
CA ALA A 15 -13.41 48.53 16.40
C ALA A 15 -12.00 48.23 15.89
N GLY A 16 -11.31 47.30 16.57
CA GLY A 16 -10.21 46.55 16.00
C GLY A 16 -10.76 45.33 15.27
N ILE A 17 -10.61 45.34 13.95
CA ILE A 17 -10.89 44.22 13.04
C ILE A 17 -10.14 42.98 13.54
N ARG A 18 -10.87 41.91 13.87
CA ARG A 18 -10.33 40.56 14.12
C ARG A 18 -10.78 39.63 12.99
N GLY A 19 -9.87 38.78 12.53
CA GLY A 19 -10.04 37.85 11.42
C GLY A 19 -11.10 36.75 11.66
N PRO A 20 -11.24 35.79 10.74
CA PRO A 20 -12.40 34.92 10.66
C PRO A 20 -12.53 34.03 11.91
N HIS A 21 -13.66 34.15 12.61
CA HIS A 21 -14.06 33.20 13.64
C HIS A 21 -14.37 31.86 12.98
N SER A 22 -13.68 30.79 13.41
CA SER A 22 -13.93 29.45 12.87
C SER A 22 -15.29 28.91 13.36
N ALA A 23 -15.96 28.07 12.55
CA ALA A 23 -17.22 27.41 12.93
C ALA A 23 -17.13 26.62 14.25
N LEU A 24 -15.92 26.16 14.61
CA LEU A 24 -15.65 25.50 15.89
C LEU A 24 -15.73 26.47 17.07
N THR A 25 -15.33 27.73 16.87
CA THR A 25 -15.38 28.77 17.90
C THR A 25 -16.82 29.17 18.23
N ASP A 26 -17.70 29.27 17.22
CA ASP A 26 -19.13 29.52 17.42
C ASP A 26 -19.85 28.32 18.04
N PHE A 27 -19.46 27.09 17.67
CA PHE A 27 -20.00 25.88 18.28
C PHE A 27 -19.67 25.82 19.78
N LEU A 28 -18.42 26.04 20.17
CA LEU A 28 -17.99 26.02 21.57
C LEU A 28 -18.63 27.16 22.38
N ALA A 29 -18.77 28.35 21.80
CA ALA A 29 -19.46 29.47 22.44
C ALA A 29 -20.96 29.19 22.64
N SER A 30 -21.63 28.58 21.65
CA SER A 30 -23.05 28.20 21.75
C SER A 30 -23.33 27.11 22.78
N HIS A 31 -22.29 26.39 23.22
CA HIS A 31 -22.38 25.33 24.22
C HIS A 31 -21.79 25.75 25.59
N ASN A 32 -21.52 27.06 25.79
CA ASN A 32 -20.92 27.64 27.01
C ASN A 32 -19.56 27.01 27.40
N ILE A 33 -18.73 26.66 26.41
CA ILE A 33 -17.38 26.11 26.65
C ILE A 33 -16.35 27.17 26.28
N SER A 34 -15.72 27.78 27.29
CA SER A 34 -14.68 28.80 27.09
C SER A 34 -13.27 28.17 27.06
N ALA A 35 -12.57 28.35 25.95
CA ALA A 35 -11.17 27.96 25.82
C ALA A 35 -10.22 28.76 26.74
N ALA A 36 -10.67 29.91 27.25
CA ALA A 36 -9.95 30.67 28.27
C ALA A 36 -10.08 29.98 29.64
N GLU A 37 -11.30 29.59 30.04
CA GLU A 37 -11.54 28.91 31.32
C GLU A 37 -10.83 27.56 31.41
N ILE A 38 -10.78 26.78 30.32
CA ILE A 38 -10.05 25.50 30.31
C ILE A 38 -8.55 25.74 30.57
N ARG A 39 -7.97 26.76 29.96
CA ARG A 39 -6.55 27.12 30.13
C ARG A 39 -6.24 27.63 31.53
N ASP A 40 -7.14 28.44 32.09
CA ASP A 40 -6.98 29.00 33.43
C ASP A 40 -7.16 27.90 34.50
N SER A 41 -8.10 26.96 34.31
CA SER A 41 -8.26 25.79 35.18
C SER A 41 -7.06 24.84 35.15
N TYR A 42 -6.41 24.70 33.98
CA TYR A 42 -5.19 23.89 33.86
C TYR A 42 -4.01 24.54 34.59
N ARG A 43 -3.81 25.86 34.43
CA ARG A 43 -2.78 26.59 35.17
C ARG A 43 -3.00 26.57 36.68
N GLN A 44 -4.24 26.69 37.15
CA GLN A 44 -4.55 26.59 38.58
C GLN A 44 -4.20 25.21 39.15
N ARG A 45 -4.47 24.13 38.41
CA ARG A 45 -4.07 22.77 38.85
C ARG A 45 -2.56 22.58 38.91
N MET A 46 -1.81 23.14 37.96
CA MET A 46 -0.34 23.11 37.98
C MET A 46 0.23 23.88 39.18
N LEU A 47 -0.29 25.08 39.45
CA LEU A 47 0.15 25.89 40.60
C LEU A 47 -0.18 25.24 41.95
N GLN A 48 -1.32 24.53 42.05
CA GLN A 48 -1.66 23.76 43.26
C GLN A 48 -0.72 22.56 43.46
N ALA A 49 -0.32 21.88 42.38
CA ALA A 49 0.64 20.78 42.46
C ALA A 49 2.05 21.27 42.86
N GLU A 50 2.50 22.41 42.34
CA GLU A 50 3.77 23.03 42.76
C GLU A 50 3.75 23.49 44.22
N GLN A 51 2.63 24.04 44.70
CA GLN A 51 2.49 24.45 46.10
C GLN A 51 2.45 23.25 47.06
N GLN A 52 1.86 22.12 46.65
CA GLN A 52 1.90 20.88 47.43
C GLN A 52 3.32 20.29 47.50
N ALA A 53 4.05 20.28 46.38
CA ALA A 53 5.44 19.84 46.35
C ALA A 53 6.38 20.74 47.17
N ALA A 54 6.12 22.06 47.20
CA ALA A 54 6.88 23.00 48.02
C ALA A 54 6.60 22.85 49.53
N GLN A 55 5.37 22.52 49.93
CA GLN A 55 5.01 22.23 51.33
C GLN A 55 5.63 20.92 51.84
N GLU A 56 5.79 19.91 50.98
CA GLU A 56 6.48 18.66 51.32
C GLU A 56 8.00 18.85 51.48
N GLN A 57 8.59 19.84 50.82
CA GLN A 57 10.02 20.17 50.94
C GLN A 57 10.36 21.06 52.15
N GLU A 58 9.41 21.83 52.70
CA GLU A 58 9.63 22.67 53.91
C GLU A 58 9.54 21.88 55.24
N GLN A 59 9.08 20.62 55.23
CA GLN A 59 9.05 19.77 56.44
C GLN A 59 10.30 18.92 56.67
N THR A 60 11.23 18.88 55.72
CA THR A 60 12.48 18.12 55.85
C THR A 60 13.69 19.02 55.58
N GLY A 61 13.97 19.95 56.50
CA GLY A 61 15.16 20.80 56.41
C GLY A 61 15.67 21.25 57.77
N GLY A 62 16.65 20.53 58.33
CA GLY A 62 17.44 21.02 59.45
C GLY A 62 18.55 20.07 59.92
N GLY A 63 19.79 20.28 59.48
CA GLY A 63 21.01 19.79 60.16
C GLY A 63 22.17 19.34 59.25
N GLU A 64 23.22 20.17 59.17
CA GLU A 64 24.56 19.97 58.54
C GLU A 64 25.35 18.81 59.21
N THR A 65 26.36 18.09 58.69
CA THR A 65 27.60 18.38 57.92
C THR A 65 28.25 17.07 57.41
N GLN A 66 28.91 17.14 56.25
CA GLN A 66 30.11 16.42 55.74
C GLN A 66 30.41 14.92 56.00
N ASP A 67 30.58 14.22 54.86
CA ASP A 67 31.66 13.29 54.47
C ASP A 67 31.39 11.77 54.38
N ASN A 68 31.76 11.27 53.20
CA ASN A 68 32.11 9.92 52.74
C ASN A 68 31.21 8.70 52.99
N GLY A 69 31.19 7.86 51.95
CA GLY A 69 30.35 6.68 51.81
C GLY A 69 30.82 5.43 52.56
N GLU A 70 30.18 4.33 52.15
CA GLU A 70 30.17 2.96 52.67
C GLU A 70 29.16 2.67 53.79
N GLY A 71 28.37 1.60 53.59
CA GLY A 71 27.51 1.04 54.63
C GLY A 71 26.56 -0.07 54.17
N PRO A 72 26.95 -1.36 54.27
CA PRO A 72 26.14 -2.54 53.99
C PRO A 72 25.66 -3.28 55.27
N SER A 73 24.75 -4.26 55.08
CA SER A 73 24.65 -5.58 55.77
C SER A 73 23.43 -5.90 56.66
N ARG A 74 22.56 -6.77 56.11
CA ARG A 74 22.07 -8.09 56.57
C ARG A 74 21.99 -8.47 58.06
N ALA A 75 20.85 -9.06 58.47
CA ALA A 75 20.60 -10.47 58.88
C ALA A 75 19.18 -10.58 59.50
N ALA A 76 18.19 -11.37 59.02
CA ALA A 76 18.02 -12.81 58.79
C ALA A 76 17.35 -13.56 59.96
N ASP A 77 16.12 -14.05 59.74
CA ASP A 77 15.48 -15.33 60.22
C ASP A 77 13.96 -15.28 59.89
N SER A 78 13.17 -16.30 59.50
CA SER A 78 13.29 -17.58 58.78
C SER A 78 11.86 -18.18 58.61
N ARG A 79 11.49 -18.55 57.35
CA ARG A 79 10.56 -19.60 56.78
C ARG A 79 9.22 -20.04 57.46
N PRO A 80 8.28 -20.71 56.73
CA PRO A 80 8.38 -21.24 55.35
C PRO A 80 7.21 -20.89 54.37
N GLU A 81 7.54 -21.06 53.09
CA GLU A 81 6.67 -21.22 51.93
C GLU A 81 5.95 -22.58 51.96
N GLU A 82 4.65 -22.56 51.69
CA GLU A 82 3.80 -23.62 51.12
C GLU A 82 2.40 -22.95 51.06
N ASP A 83 1.99 -22.43 49.88
CA ASP A 83 0.57 -22.08 49.51
C ASP A 83 0.44 -21.12 48.30
N ILE A 84 1.52 -20.73 47.60
CA ILE A 84 1.43 -19.74 46.51
C ILE A 84 1.47 -20.37 45.09
N GLU A 85 1.89 -21.64 44.94
CA GLU A 85 1.95 -22.29 43.63
C GLU A 85 0.61 -22.94 43.15
N GLU A 86 -0.43 -23.01 43.99
CA GLU A 86 -1.75 -23.55 43.57
C GLU A 86 -2.77 -22.46 43.17
N GLN A 87 -2.44 -21.17 43.27
CA GLN A 87 -3.37 -20.07 42.92
C GLN A 87 -3.07 -19.36 41.60
N GLU A 88 -1.88 -19.56 41.02
CA GLU A 88 -1.52 -18.99 39.72
C GLU A 88 -1.91 -19.92 38.55
N GLU A 89 -1.98 -21.24 38.74
CA GLU A 89 -2.43 -22.18 37.70
C GLU A 89 -3.96 -22.20 37.49
N GLU A 90 -4.78 -21.91 38.51
CA GLU A 90 -6.26 -21.84 38.35
C GLU A 90 -6.75 -20.54 37.68
N GLN A 91 -5.94 -19.48 37.65
CA GLN A 91 -6.31 -18.21 36.99
C GLN A 91 -5.99 -18.22 35.49
N GLU A 92 -4.93 -18.92 35.06
CA GLU A 92 -4.58 -19.01 33.64
C GLU A 92 -5.48 -19.97 32.86
N GLU A 93 -6.03 -21.02 33.49
CA GLU A 93 -7.02 -21.91 32.83
C GLU A 93 -8.41 -21.25 32.68
N GLN A 94 -8.81 -20.38 33.61
CA GLN A 94 -10.10 -19.66 33.54
C GLN A 94 -10.09 -18.52 32.51
N GLU A 95 -8.97 -17.83 32.32
CA GLU A 95 -8.84 -16.81 31.27
C GLU A 95 -8.74 -17.42 29.86
N GLN A 96 -8.24 -18.66 29.71
CA GLN A 96 -8.21 -19.33 28.41
C GLN A 96 -9.58 -19.90 27.99
N GLU A 97 -10.43 -20.35 28.92
CA GLU A 97 -11.80 -20.80 28.60
C GLU A 97 -12.75 -19.64 28.22
N GLU A 98 -12.63 -18.46 28.84
CA GLU A 98 -13.47 -17.30 28.49
C GLU A 98 -13.16 -16.73 27.09
N VAL A 99 -11.90 -16.76 26.66
CA VAL A 99 -11.48 -16.22 25.35
C VAL A 99 -11.93 -17.14 24.19
N VAL A 100 -12.01 -18.46 24.41
CA VAL A 100 -12.52 -19.43 23.42
C VAL A 100 -14.05 -19.38 23.33
N ALA A 101 -14.75 -19.09 24.44
CA ALA A 101 -16.20 -18.93 24.48
C ALA A 101 -16.70 -17.64 23.78
N GLU A 102 -15.96 -16.52 23.87
CA GLU A 102 -16.31 -15.27 23.17
C GLU A 102 -16.15 -15.37 21.64
N SER A 103 -15.18 -16.16 21.16
CA SER A 103 -14.92 -16.37 19.73
C SER A 103 -16.08 -17.10 19.01
N SER A 104 -16.61 -18.16 19.63
CA SER A 104 -17.68 -18.98 19.06
C SER A 104 -19.05 -18.29 19.09
N THR A 105 -19.32 -17.51 20.15
CA THR A 105 -20.56 -16.74 20.30
C THR A 105 -20.60 -15.52 19.37
N ALA A 106 -19.48 -14.83 19.16
CA ALA A 106 -19.37 -13.72 18.21
C ALA A 106 -19.54 -14.17 16.74
N ALA A 107 -19.07 -15.37 16.38
CA ALA A 107 -19.27 -15.95 15.05
C ALA A 107 -20.73 -16.36 14.80
N ALA A 108 -21.40 -16.94 15.80
CA ALA A 108 -22.81 -17.29 15.75
C ALA A 108 -23.71 -16.04 15.66
N GLU A 109 -23.38 -14.97 16.39
CA GLU A 109 -24.13 -13.71 16.38
C GLU A 109 -23.99 -12.97 15.04
N ARG A 110 -22.79 -12.95 14.45
CA ARG A 110 -22.55 -12.39 13.10
C ARG A 110 -23.35 -13.13 12.03
N THR A 111 -23.48 -14.44 12.15
CA THR A 111 -24.24 -15.29 11.22
C THR A 111 -25.76 -15.06 11.35
N ARG A 112 -26.27 -14.94 12.58
CA ARG A 112 -27.69 -14.60 12.85
C ARG A 112 -28.04 -13.19 12.36
N LYS A 113 -27.15 -12.22 12.53
CA LYS A 113 -27.31 -10.85 12.03
C LYS A 113 -27.35 -10.81 10.50
N ARG A 114 -26.46 -11.54 9.81
CA ARG A 114 -26.47 -11.67 8.34
C ARG A 114 -27.75 -12.30 7.80
N LYS A 115 -28.27 -13.33 8.47
CA LYS A 115 -29.51 -14.01 8.07
C LYS A 115 -30.73 -13.09 8.22
N ARG A 116 -30.79 -12.30 9.30
CA ARG A 116 -31.87 -11.32 9.55
C ARG A 116 -31.84 -10.16 8.55
N GLU A 117 -30.66 -9.66 8.19
CA GLU A 117 -30.48 -8.62 7.17
C GLU A 117 -30.83 -9.11 5.76
N GLN A 118 -30.55 -10.38 5.46
CA GLN A 118 -30.89 -11.02 4.18
C GLN A 118 -32.42 -11.24 4.04
N GLU A 119 -33.09 -11.68 5.10
CA GLU A 119 -34.55 -11.83 5.14
C GLU A 119 -35.28 -10.47 5.02
N GLU A 120 -34.76 -9.42 5.66
CA GLU A 120 -35.32 -8.07 5.57
C GLU A 120 -35.13 -7.45 4.16
N ALA A 121 -34.02 -7.76 3.48
CA ALA A 121 -33.78 -7.36 2.11
C ALA A 121 -34.72 -8.07 1.11
N ILE A 122 -34.96 -9.37 1.31
CA ILE A 122 -35.90 -10.16 0.49
C ILE A 122 -37.34 -9.64 0.68
N ALA A 123 -37.73 -9.26 1.90
CA ALA A 123 -39.03 -8.66 2.19
C ALA A 123 -39.24 -7.29 1.51
N LYS A 124 -38.19 -6.45 1.45
CA LYS A 124 -38.21 -5.15 0.76
C LYS A 124 -38.33 -5.31 -0.77
N ILE A 125 -37.69 -6.33 -1.35
CA ILE A 125 -37.80 -6.64 -2.79
C ILE A 125 -39.22 -7.14 -3.14
N LYS A 126 -39.84 -7.95 -2.28
CA LYS A 126 -41.23 -8.41 -2.49
C LYS A 126 -42.26 -7.26 -2.44
N LYS A 127 -42.07 -6.26 -1.56
CA LYS A 127 -42.91 -5.04 -1.50
C LYS A 127 -42.70 -4.08 -2.68
N GLY A 128 -41.50 -4.04 -3.27
CA GLY A 128 -41.22 -3.23 -4.45
C GLY A 128 -41.86 -3.78 -5.75
N LYS A 129 -42.07 -5.09 -5.86
CA LYS A 129 -42.69 -5.72 -7.04
C LYS A 129 -44.22 -5.55 -7.09
N THR A 130 -44.89 -5.36 -5.97
CA THR A 130 -46.35 -5.10 -5.93
C THR A 130 -46.69 -3.66 -6.29
N ALA A 131 -45.82 -2.68 -5.98
CA ALA A 131 -46.03 -1.27 -6.34
C ALA A 131 -45.86 -0.96 -7.84
N LYS A 132 -45.09 -1.77 -8.59
CA LYS A 132 -44.81 -1.55 -10.02
C LYS A 132 -45.95 -1.97 -10.98
N LYS A 133 -46.98 -2.67 -10.50
CA LYS A 133 -48.15 -3.06 -11.33
C LYS A 133 -49.27 -1.99 -11.40
N GLY A 134 -49.19 -0.90 -10.63
CA GLY A 134 -50.24 0.14 -10.57
C GLY A 134 -50.02 1.39 -11.43
N ALA A 135 -48.82 1.62 -11.97
CA ALA A 135 -48.45 2.93 -12.53
C ALA A 135 -48.35 3.00 -14.08
N THR A 136 -48.97 2.08 -14.82
CA THR A 136 -49.04 2.08 -16.30
C THR A 136 -50.36 2.60 -16.87
N LYS A 137 -51.01 3.56 -16.19
CA LYS A 137 -52.16 4.32 -16.74
C LYS A 137 -52.13 5.77 -16.27
N LYS A 138 -51.37 6.62 -16.94
CA LYS A 138 -51.62 8.06 -17.23
C LYS A 138 -50.30 8.83 -17.37
N LYS A 139 -49.92 9.07 -18.62
CA LYS A 139 -49.70 10.41 -19.21
C LYS A 139 -48.90 10.24 -20.50
N GLY A 140 -49.63 10.24 -21.61
CA GLY A 140 -49.08 10.78 -22.84
C GLY A 140 -49.30 12.30 -22.86
N LYS A 141 -48.43 12.95 -23.64
CA LYS A 141 -48.65 14.19 -24.43
C LYS A 141 -47.99 15.49 -23.94
N LYS A 142 -47.09 15.97 -24.81
CA LYS A 142 -46.63 17.35 -25.12
C LYS A 142 -45.71 18.04 -24.10
N LYS A 143 -44.79 18.94 -24.49
CA LYS A 143 -44.00 19.28 -25.71
C LYS A 143 -43.22 20.57 -25.35
N GLY A 144 -41.96 20.67 -25.77
CA GLY A 144 -41.39 21.84 -26.46
C GLY A 144 -40.74 22.99 -25.67
N GLY A 145 -39.46 23.25 -26.01
CA GLY A 145 -38.73 24.55 -26.10
C GLY A 145 -38.44 25.30 -24.80
N SER A 146 -37.50 26.24 -24.69
CA SER A 146 -36.30 26.71 -25.43
C SER A 146 -35.66 27.75 -24.49
N ASP A 147 -34.33 27.85 -24.53
CA ASP A 147 -33.42 28.98 -24.24
C ASP A 147 -33.49 29.84 -22.96
N ASP A 148 -32.27 29.97 -22.40
CA ASP A 148 -31.55 31.18 -21.97
C ASP A 148 -31.87 31.97 -20.69
N GLU A 149 -30.73 32.30 -20.07
CA GLU A 149 -30.34 33.49 -19.29
C GLU A 149 -30.50 33.54 -17.76
N ASP A 150 -29.41 34.04 -17.19
CA ASP A 150 -29.09 34.33 -15.80
C ASP A 150 -30.07 35.34 -15.17
N ASP A 151 -30.33 35.23 -13.87
CA ASP A 151 -30.28 36.39 -12.98
C ASP A 151 -30.34 35.99 -11.51
N GLU A 152 -29.42 36.60 -10.75
CA GLU A 152 -29.39 36.66 -9.30
C GLU A 152 -30.61 37.46 -8.83
N ASP A 153 -31.56 36.83 -8.12
CA ASP A 153 -32.59 37.59 -7.43
C ASP A 153 -32.68 37.24 -5.94
N PHE A 154 -32.60 38.31 -5.18
CA PHE A 154 -32.44 38.44 -3.76
C PHE A 154 -33.77 38.05 -3.09
N ASP A 155 -33.73 37.03 -2.23
CA ASP A 155 -34.91 36.36 -1.64
C ASP A 155 -35.65 37.27 -0.62
N LEU A 156 -36.39 38.25 -1.13
CA LEU A 156 -37.26 39.18 -0.38
C LEU A 156 -38.63 38.53 -0.10
N MET A 157 -38.64 37.33 0.48
CA MET A 157 -39.87 36.62 0.87
C MET A 157 -39.86 36.00 2.27
N ASP A 158 -38.84 36.24 3.10
CA ASP A 158 -38.77 35.67 4.46
C ASP A 158 -39.40 36.57 5.56
N MET A 159 -40.04 37.69 5.18
CA MET A 159 -40.60 38.67 6.13
C MET A 159 -42.05 38.41 6.60
N TYR A 160 -42.69 37.31 6.16
CA TYR A 160 -44.08 36.97 6.55
C TYR A 160 -44.28 35.53 7.07
N ARG A 161 -43.27 34.94 7.73
CA ARG A 161 -43.50 33.70 8.50
C ARG A 161 -44.01 34.02 9.91
N LYS A 162 -45.19 33.48 10.25
CA LYS A 162 -45.83 33.61 11.58
C LYS A 162 -44.82 33.24 12.69
N ALA A 163 -44.77 34.06 13.74
CA ALA A 163 -43.85 33.91 14.87
C ALA A 163 -43.88 32.47 15.45
N LYS A 164 -42.70 31.87 15.62
CA LYS A 164 -42.56 30.51 16.18
C LYS A 164 -43.07 30.50 17.62
N LYS A 165 -44.06 29.64 17.90
CA LYS A 165 -44.61 29.46 19.26
C LYS A 165 -43.56 28.87 20.21
N LEU A 166 -43.52 29.38 21.44
CA LEU A 166 -42.54 29.01 22.46
C LEU A 166 -42.74 27.55 22.93
N PRO A 167 -41.65 26.83 23.27
CA PRO A 167 -41.73 25.48 23.82
C PRO A 167 -42.62 25.40 25.06
N GLY A 168 -43.50 24.38 25.12
CA GLY A 168 -44.45 24.15 26.22
C GLY A 168 -45.92 24.39 25.86
N GLN A 169 -46.22 25.02 24.72
CA GLN A 169 -47.59 25.26 24.25
C GLN A 169 -48.18 24.03 23.51
N LEU A 170 -49.50 23.85 23.55
CA LEU A 170 -50.19 22.77 22.82
C LEU A 170 -50.60 23.24 21.43
N GLU A 171 -50.18 22.53 20.38
CA GLU A 171 -50.54 22.77 18.98
C GLU A 171 -51.10 21.49 18.34
N ASN A 172 -51.86 21.62 17.25
CA ASN A 172 -52.31 20.46 16.47
C ASN A 172 -51.30 20.14 15.37
N CYS A 173 -50.97 18.86 15.21
CA CYS A 173 -50.04 18.38 14.19
C CYS A 173 -50.61 18.63 12.79
N GLU A 174 -49.85 19.27 11.90
CA GLU A 174 -50.28 19.53 10.50
C GLU A 174 -50.70 18.25 9.75
N ILE A 175 -50.01 17.13 9.98
CA ILE A 175 -50.22 15.89 9.21
C ILE A 175 -51.36 15.01 9.77
N CYS A 176 -51.53 14.94 11.09
CA CYS A 176 -52.47 14.02 11.72
C CYS A 176 -53.47 14.69 12.67
N GLU A 177 -53.45 16.02 12.73
CA GLU A 177 -54.33 16.91 13.50
C GLU A 177 -54.38 16.66 15.02
N LYS A 178 -53.59 15.72 15.53
CA LYS A 178 -53.51 15.42 16.96
C LYS A 178 -52.85 16.56 17.70
N ARG A 179 -53.47 16.97 18.81
CA ARG A 179 -52.94 17.96 19.74
C ARG A 179 -51.70 17.40 20.46
N PHE A 180 -50.60 18.13 20.40
CA PHE A 180 -49.33 17.74 20.99
C PHE A 180 -48.61 18.96 21.58
N THR A 181 -47.73 18.73 22.56
CA THR A 181 -46.94 19.80 23.16
C THR A 181 -45.77 20.14 22.25
N VAL A 182 -45.67 21.41 21.87
CA VAL A 182 -44.54 21.95 21.12
C VAL A 182 -43.31 21.90 22.02
N THR A 183 -42.32 21.12 21.60
CA THR A 183 -40.99 21.04 22.22
C THR A 183 -39.97 21.76 21.34
N PRO A 184 -38.76 22.07 21.85
CA PRO A 184 -37.70 22.69 21.03
C PRO A 184 -37.30 21.86 19.79
N TYR A 185 -37.59 20.56 19.80
CA TYR A 185 -37.26 19.62 18.72
C TYR A 185 -38.41 19.39 17.73
N THR A 186 -39.49 20.16 17.84
CA THR A 186 -40.65 20.06 16.95
C THR A 186 -40.27 20.59 15.57
N LYS A 187 -40.53 19.80 14.53
CA LYS A 187 -40.19 20.15 13.15
C LYS A 187 -41.38 20.82 12.46
N SER A 188 -41.10 21.56 11.40
CA SER A 188 -42.13 22.11 10.51
C SER A 188 -42.54 21.10 9.44
N GLY A 189 -43.82 21.08 9.10
CA GLY A 189 -44.39 20.32 8.00
C GLY A 189 -44.22 21.01 6.64
N PRO A 190 -44.66 20.37 5.54
CA PRO A 190 -44.51 20.87 4.17
C PRO A 190 -45.12 22.26 3.95
N ASP A 191 -46.24 22.58 4.62
CA ASP A 191 -46.96 23.85 4.45
C ASP A 191 -46.62 24.86 5.57
N GLY A 192 -45.58 24.57 6.37
CA GLY A 192 -45.02 25.47 7.39
C GLY A 192 -45.66 25.40 8.78
N GLY A 193 -46.62 24.49 9.01
CA GLY A 193 -47.18 24.18 10.32
C GLY A 193 -46.26 23.29 11.17
N LEU A 194 -46.60 23.04 12.44
CA LEU A 194 -45.79 22.19 13.33
C LEU A 194 -46.27 20.73 13.29
N VAL A 195 -45.33 19.78 13.26
CA VAL A 195 -45.65 18.35 13.25
C VAL A 195 -45.25 17.65 14.54
N CYS A 196 -46.06 16.72 15.02
CA CYS A 196 -45.75 15.96 16.22
C CYS A 196 -44.53 15.03 16.00
N ALA A 197 -43.94 14.54 17.10
CA ALA A 197 -42.71 13.74 17.05
C ALA A 197 -42.83 12.44 16.22
N LYS A 198 -44.03 11.84 16.11
CA LYS A 198 -44.24 10.64 15.29
C LYS A 198 -44.18 10.99 13.80
N CYS A 199 -44.98 11.95 13.35
CA CYS A 199 -44.99 12.40 11.95
C CYS A 199 -43.62 12.98 11.53
N GLY A 200 -42.95 13.73 12.42
CA GLY A 200 -41.61 14.25 12.15
C GLY A 200 -40.52 13.16 12.02
N LYS A 201 -40.67 12.03 12.71
CA LYS A 201 -39.78 10.86 12.55
C LYS A 201 -40.05 10.11 11.25
N GLU A 202 -41.31 10.01 10.83
CA GLU A 202 -41.68 9.36 9.56
C GLU A 202 -41.22 10.19 8.36
N MET A 203 -41.44 11.50 8.35
CA MET A 203 -40.90 12.38 7.30
C MET A 203 -39.37 12.33 7.23
N ALA A 204 -38.68 12.27 8.38
CA ALA A 204 -37.22 12.12 8.38
C ALA A 204 -36.76 10.76 7.82
N LYS A 205 -37.55 9.69 8.01
CA LYS A 205 -37.27 8.38 7.40
C LYS A 205 -37.51 8.39 5.89
N GLU A 206 -38.57 9.04 5.43
CA GLU A 206 -38.88 9.17 4.00
C GLU A 206 -37.86 10.05 3.28
N ALA A 207 -37.46 11.18 3.88
CA ALA A 207 -36.39 12.03 3.36
C ALA A 207 -35.06 11.28 3.25
N LYS A 208 -34.67 10.52 4.28
CA LYS A 208 -33.46 9.67 4.25
C LYS A 208 -33.56 8.54 3.22
N ALA A 209 -34.76 7.99 2.98
CA ALA A 209 -34.97 6.96 1.96
C ALA A 209 -34.87 7.53 0.55
N ALA A 210 -35.43 8.73 0.31
CA ALA A 210 -35.32 9.45 -0.95
C ALA A 210 -33.87 9.88 -1.24
N GLU A 211 -33.12 10.33 -0.23
CA GLU A 211 -31.71 10.68 -0.36
C GLU A 211 -30.84 9.44 -0.67
N LYS A 212 -31.12 8.28 -0.04
CA LYS A 212 -30.44 7.01 -0.35
C LYS A 212 -30.76 6.48 -1.75
N ALA A 213 -31.96 6.76 -2.29
CA ALA A 213 -32.33 6.39 -3.65
C ALA A 213 -31.69 7.30 -4.72
N LYS A 214 -31.32 8.53 -4.35
CA LYS A 214 -30.64 9.50 -5.24
C LYS A 214 -29.12 9.34 -5.28
N LYS A 215 -28.49 8.65 -4.31
CA LYS A 215 -27.04 8.39 -4.34
C LYS A 215 -26.73 7.30 -5.39
N PRO A 216 -25.81 7.55 -6.34
CA PRO A 216 -25.38 6.50 -7.27
C PRO A 216 -24.77 5.34 -6.46
N VAL A 217 -25.09 4.10 -6.85
CA VAL A 217 -24.53 2.89 -6.23
C VAL A 217 -23.04 2.82 -6.55
N VAL A 218 -22.21 3.48 -5.74
CA VAL A 218 -20.75 3.43 -5.90
C VAL A 218 -20.23 2.09 -5.35
N ARG A 219 -20.10 1.14 -6.29
CA ARG A 219 -18.84 0.43 -6.60
C ARG A 219 -18.18 -0.47 -5.52
N ARG A 220 -18.88 -1.48 -4.98
CA ARG A 220 -18.18 -2.68 -4.43
C ARG A 220 -17.44 -3.48 -5.52
N GLY A 221 -17.91 -3.40 -6.77
CA GLY A 221 -17.26 -4.01 -7.93
C GLY A 221 -15.98 -3.31 -8.39
N ARG A 222 -15.88 -1.97 -8.28
CA ARG A 222 -14.71 -1.21 -8.76
C ARG A 222 -13.45 -1.62 -8.00
N ARG A 223 -13.50 -1.72 -6.67
CA ARG A 223 -12.30 -2.10 -5.89
C ARG A 223 -11.77 -3.49 -6.23
N LYS A 224 -12.66 -4.45 -6.50
CA LYS A 224 -12.25 -5.81 -6.92
C LYS A 224 -11.75 -5.85 -8.36
N ILE A 225 -12.37 -5.06 -9.25
CA ILE A 225 -11.89 -4.86 -10.62
C ILE A 225 -10.51 -4.17 -10.60
N GLU A 226 -10.31 -3.14 -9.77
CA GLU A 226 -9.02 -2.45 -9.58
C GLU A 226 -7.95 -3.33 -8.92
N SER A 227 -8.31 -4.20 -7.96
CA SER A 227 -7.37 -5.21 -7.42
C SER A 227 -6.93 -6.17 -8.52
N ASN A 228 -7.88 -6.74 -9.28
CA ASN A 228 -7.55 -7.64 -10.39
C ASN A 228 -6.71 -6.95 -11.47
N LYS A 229 -6.85 -5.63 -11.64
CA LYS A 229 -6.03 -4.80 -12.54
C LYS A 229 -4.59 -4.66 -12.04
N LEU A 230 -4.40 -4.32 -10.76
CA LEU A 230 -3.08 -4.26 -10.13
C LEU A 230 -2.35 -5.61 -10.11
N ASP A 231 -3.10 -6.70 -9.94
CA ASP A 231 -2.57 -8.07 -9.89
C ASP A 231 -2.25 -8.66 -11.29
N GLY A 232 -2.38 -7.86 -12.37
CA GLY A 232 -2.13 -8.30 -13.75
C GLY A 232 -3.12 -9.34 -14.27
N LEU A 233 -4.29 -9.47 -13.61
CA LEU A 233 -5.36 -10.41 -13.99
C LEU A 233 -6.33 -9.81 -15.02
N THR A 234 -5.90 -8.79 -15.76
CA THR A 234 -6.67 -8.15 -16.84
C THR A 234 -6.62 -9.01 -18.09
N PHE A 235 -7.48 -10.03 -18.12
CA PHE A 235 -7.63 -10.89 -19.28
C PHE A 235 -8.21 -10.10 -20.46
N ARG A 236 -7.45 -10.07 -21.56
CA ARG A 236 -7.96 -9.69 -22.87
C ARG A 236 -8.87 -10.81 -23.37
N GLY A 237 -10.17 -10.55 -23.43
CA GLY A 237 -11.17 -11.50 -23.94
C GLY A 237 -11.72 -12.46 -22.88
N ALA A 238 -12.38 -13.53 -23.34
CA ALA A 238 -12.93 -14.55 -22.45
C ALA A 238 -11.80 -15.30 -21.72
N LYS A 239 -12.00 -15.60 -20.43
CA LYS A 239 -11.11 -16.48 -19.68
C LYS A 239 -10.95 -17.81 -20.40
N THR A 240 -9.75 -18.38 -20.40
CA THR A 240 -9.53 -19.71 -20.96
C THR A 240 -10.36 -20.74 -20.19
N LEU A 241 -10.76 -21.83 -20.85
CA LEU A 241 -11.45 -22.94 -20.18
C LEU A 241 -10.63 -23.45 -18.99
N GLN A 242 -9.30 -23.55 -19.15
CA GLN A 242 -8.37 -23.91 -18.07
C GLN A 242 -8.54 -22.99 -16.85
N GLN A 243 -8.53 -21.67 -17.05
CA GLN A 243 -8.69 -20.72 -15.95
C GLN A 243 -10.07 -20.83 -15.28
N LEU A 244 -11.14 -21.03 -16.06
CA LEU A 244 -12.48 -21.23 -15.52
C LEU A 244 -12.57 -22.50 -14.67
N CYS A 245 -11.95 -23.60 -15.12
CA CYS A 245 -11.84 -24.84 -14.37
C CYS A 245 -11.07 -24.64 -13.07
N ILE A 246 -9.90 -24.01 -13.11
CA ILE A 246 -9.12 -23.69 -11.92
C ILE A 246 -9.91 -22.81 -10.94
N GLU A 247 -10.60 -21.77 -11.44
CA GLU A 247 -11.42 -20.93 -10.60
C GLU A 247 -12.61 -21.66 -9.98
N LYS A 248 -13.11 -22.70 -10.64
CA LYS A 248 -14.17 -23.55 -10.10
C LYS A 248 -13.61 -24.51 -9.05
N LEU A 249 -12.45 -25.13 -9.29
CA LEU A 249 -11.73 -25.96 -8.31
C LEU A 249 -11.47 -25.19 -7.03
N ALA A 250 -10.87 -24.01 -7.12
CA ALA A 250 -10.58 -23.19 -5.93
C ALA A 250 -11.83 -22.60 -5.23
N LYS A 251 -13.05 -22.77 -5.78
CA LYS A 251 -14.31 -22.44 -5.07
C LYS A 251 -14.85 -23.63 -4.28
N HIS A 252 -14.42 -24.82 -4.61
CA HIS A 252 -14.79 -26.10 -4.02
C HIS A 252 -13.54 -26.76 -3.42
N ALA A 253 -12.62 -25.93 -2.90
CA ALA A 253 -11.31 -26.39 -2.44
C ALA A 253 -11.43 -27.45 -1.33
N ASP A 254 -12.41 -27.28 -0.45
CA ASP A 254 -12.67 -28.21 0.66
C ASP A 254 -13.28 -29.55 0.21
N ASP A 255 -13.79 -29.62 -1.03
CA ASP A 255 -14.38 -30.84 -1.61
C ASP A 255 -13.34 -31.67 -2.40
N ILE A 256 -12.08 -31.24 -2.45
CA ILE A 256 -11.01 -31.88 -3.25
C ILE A 256 -10.19 -32.79 -2.34
N GLU A 257 -10.15 -34.09 -2.66
CA GLU A 257 -9.33 -35.07 -1.96
C GLU A 257 -7.91 -35.17 -2.54
N GLU A 258 -7.78 -35.14 -3.88
CA GLU A 258 -6.51 -35.26 -4.58
C GLU A 258 -6.59 -34.63 -5.97
N PHE A 259 -5.49 -34.09 -6.49
CA PHE A 259 -5.40 -33.64 -7.89
C PHE A 259 -4.97 -34.75 -8.87
N GLY A 260 -4.40 -35.84 -8.38
CA GLY A 260 -3.74 -36.86 -9.18
C GLY A 260 -2.50 -36.33 -9.90
N ASP A 261 -2.08 -37.03 -10.96
CA ASP A 261 -0.92 -36.64 -11.77
C ASP A 261 -1.21 -35.37 -12.58
N MET A 262 -0.61 -34.26 -12.16
CA MET A 262 -0.67 -33.00 -12.88
C MET A 262 0.71 -32.43 -13.18
N PRO A 263 0.90 -31.77 -14.34
CA PRO A 263 2.15 -31.09 -14.65
C PRO A 263 2.51 -30.04 -13.60
N GLU A 264 3.79 -29.95 -13.24
CA GLU A 264 4.30 -28.99 -12.25
C GLU A 264 3.86 -27.54 -12.54
N SER A 265 3.91 -27.13 -13.81
CA SER A 265 3.48 -25.79 -14.23
C SER A 265 2.00 -25.49 -13.95
N LEU A 266 1.14 -26.52 -13.91
CA LEU A 266 -0.27 -26.38 -13.56
C LEU A 266 -0.43 -26.36 -12.03
N MET A 267 0.31 -27.20 -11.31
CA MET A 267 0.33 -27.21 -9.84
C MET A 267 0.76 -25.86 -9.27
N GLN A 268 1.80 -25.24 -9.82
CA GLN A 268 2.23 -23.90 -9.43
C GLN A 268 1.13 -22.85 -9.65
N ARG A 269 0.45 -22.87 -10.81
CA ARG A 269 -0.68 -21.96 -11.09
C ARG A 269 -1.87 -22.19 -10.16
N LEU A 270 -2.16 -23.44 -9.80
CA LEU A 270 -3.19 -23.77 -8.82
C LEU A 270 -2.83 -23.23 -7.45
N ALA A 271 -1.59 -23.44 -6.99
CA ALA A 271 -1.11 -22.92 -5.71
C ALA A 271 -1.27 -21.40 -5.66
N GLU A 272 -0.86 -20.68 -6.71
CA GLU A 272 -1.06 -19.22 -6.82
C GLU A 272 -2.55 -18.82 -6.72
N ILE A 273 -3.46 -19.54 -7.36
CA ILE A 273 -4.89 -19.20 -7.36
C ILE A 273 -5.54 -19.54 -6.02
N PHE A 274 -5.16 -20.65 -5.39
CA PHE A 274 -5.59 -20.99 -4.03
C PHE A 274 -5.14 -19.93 -3.04
N SER A 275 -3.87 -19.50 -3.12
CA SER A 275 -3.33 -18.41 -2.32
C SER A 275 -4.07 -17.08 -2.54
N LYS A 276 -4.29 -16.67 -3.80
CA LYS A 276 -5.06 -15.44 -4.11
C LYS A 276 -6.48 -15.47 -3.59
N LYS A 277 -7.10 -16.64 -3.52
CA LYS A 277 -8.45 -16.81 -2.96
C LYS A 277 -8.47 -17.04 -1.45
N ARG A 278 -7.31 -17.06 -0.79
CA ARG A 278 -7.18 -17.37 0.63
C ARG A 278 -7.81 -18.73 0.97
N ALA A 279 -7.61 -19.68 0.07
CA ALA A 279 -8.11 -21.05 0.17
C ALA A 279 -6.98 -22.06 0.49
N MET A 280 -5.80 -21.58 0.85
CA MET A 280 -4.67 -22.39 1.31
C MET A 280 -4.74 -22.49 2.84
N ASN A 281 -5.05 -23.67 3.37
CA ASN A 281 -5.26 -23.99 4.78
C ASN A 281 -4.74 -25.41 5.08
N SER A 282 -4.81 -25.86 6.33
CA SER A 282 -4.33 -27.18 6.78
C SER A 282 -4.90 -28.38 6.01
N THR A 283 -6.08 -28.27 5.39
CA THR A 283 -6.63 -29.36 4.57
C THR A 283 -6.11 -29.30 3.13
N THR A 284 -6.17 -28.12 2.54
CA THR A 284 -5.92 -27.90 1.11
C THR A 284 -4.43 -27.85 0.74
N PHE A 285 -3.54 -27.48 1.67
CA PHE A 285 -2.10 -27.41 1.36
C PHE A 285 -1.50 -28.78 1.07
N LYS A 286 -2.05 -29.83 1.68
CA LYS A 286 -1.65 -31.23 1.48
C LYS A 286 -1.80 -31.68 0.03
N LEU A 287 -2.73 -31.09 -0.71
CA LEU A 287 -2.94 -31.34 -2.13
C LEU A 287 -1.72 -30.96 -2.99
N PHE A 288 -0.83 -30.11 -2.46
CA PHE A 288 0.37 -29.64 -3.13
C PHE A 288 1.65 -30.35 -2.66
N LEU A 289 1.52 -31.37 -1.82
CA LEU A 289 2.65 -32.17 -1.32
C LEU A 289 2.65 -33.54 -2.01
N GLN A 290 3.76 -33.86 -2.66
CA GLN A 290 3.99 -35.17 -3.26
C GLN A 290 5.41 -35.64 -2.93
N PRO A 291 5.66 -36.92 -2.59
CA PRO A 291 6.98 -37.36 -2.12
C PRO A 291 8.11 -37.24 -3.15
N ASP A 292 7.77 -37.17 -4.44
CA ASP A 292 8.70 -37.13 -5.58
C ASP A 292 9.08 -35.71 -6.02
N VAL A 293 8.44 -34.66 -5.47
CA VAL A 293 8.77 -33.28 -5.82
C VAL A 293 9.99 -32.78 -5.07
N ASP A 294 10.82 -31.99 -5.73
CA ASP A 294 11.97 -31.31 -5.12
C ASP A 294 11.71 -29.83 -4.80
N VAL A 295 10.56 -29.30 -5.24
CA VAL A 295 10.12 -27.92 -5.00
C VAL A 295 8.79 -27.93 -4.27
N VAL A 296 8.75 -27.31 -3.07
CA VAL A 296 7.50 -26.99 -2.38
C VAL A 296 7.35 -25.47 -2.33
N ALA A 297 6.27 -24.96 -2.94
CA ALA A 297 5.97 -23.54 -3.00
C ALA A 297 4.56 -23.24 -2.49
N ILE A 298 4.47 -22.67 -1.29
CA ILE A 298 3.23 -22.23 -0.65
C ILE A 298 3.20 -20.71 -0.64
N HIS A 299 2.39 -20.12 -1.51
CA HIS A 299 2.36 -18.66 -1.72
C HIS A 299 1.52 -17.88 -0.70
N GLU A 300 0.76 -18.56 0.16
CA GLU A 300 -0.02 -17.98 1.26
C GLU A 300 -0.13 -19.00 2.37
N ALA A 301 0.74 -18.92 3.36
CA ALA A 301 0.82 -19.81 4.51
C ALA A 301 0.22 -19.19 5.79
N ALA A 302 -0.48 -18.04 5.68
CA ALA A 302 -1.04 -17.34 6.85
C ALA A 302 -2.11 -18.13 7.61
N TYR A 303 -2.66 -19.19 7.01
CA TYR A 303 -3.65 -20.08 7.61
C TYR A 303 -3.12 -21.50 7.87
N LEU A 304 -1.80 -21.69 7.78
CA LEU A 304 -1.16 -22.95 8.19
C LEU A 304 -0.81 -22.88 9.68
N GLU A 305 -1.00 -24.01 10.35
CA GLU A 305 -0.64 -24.22 11.75
C GLU A 305 0.76 -24.81 11.86
N THR A 306 1.29 -24.91 13.08
CA THR A 306 2.68 -25.35 13.32
C THR A 306 2.91 -26.78 12.81
N GLU A 307 1.94 -27.68 13.00
CA GLU A 307 2.00 -29.09 12.59
C GLU A 307 1.94 -29.27 11.08
N ASP A 308 1.40 -28.28 10.35
CA ASP A 308 1.34 -28.32 8.89
C ASP A 308 2.72 -28.19 8.27
N TYR A 309 3.60 -27.37 8.87
CA TYR A 309 4.97 -27.22 8.39
C TYR A 309 5.79 -28.50 8.59
N ASP A 310 5.61 -29.19 9.72
CA ASP A 310 6.30 -30.48 9.95
C ASP A 310 5.85 -31.54 8.94
N GLN A 311 4.56 -31.54 8.59
CA GLN A 311 4.04 -32.42 7.54
C GLN A 311 4.69 -32.18 6.17
N ILE A 312 5.08 -30.95 5.83
CA ILE A 312 5.81 -30.67 4.58
C ILE A 312 7.08 -31.51 4.53
N PHE A 313 7.87 -31.45 5.61
CA PHE A 313 9.17 -32.11 5.67
C PHE A 313 9.05 -33.63 5.91
N ALA A 314 7.94 -34.08 6.50
CA ALA A 314 7.64 -35.50 6.66
C ALA A 314 7.22 -36.17 5.34
N ILE A 315 6.41 -35.47 4.52
CA ILE A 315 5.91 -35.99 3.24
C ILE A 315 6.96 -35.82 2.13
N VAL A 316 7.73 -34.72 2.16
CA VAL A 316 8.71 -34.37 1.13
C VAL A 316 10.12 -34.22 1.74
N PRO A 317 10.75 -35.31 2.23
CA PRO A 317 12.08 -35.23 2.84
C PRO A 317 13.20 -34.92 1.83
N GLY A 318 12.96 -35.19 0.54
CA GLY A 318 13.89 -34.93 -0.56
C GLY A 318 13.89 -33.50 -1.10
N ILE A 319 13.20 -32.57 -0.42
CA ILE A 319 13.05 -31.18 -0.86
C ILE A 319 14.40 -30.48 -1.06
N LYS A 320 14.54 -29.79 -2.20
CA LYS A 320 15.69 -28.95 -2.53
C LYS A 320 15.35 -27.47 -2.43
N LYS A 321 14.11 -27.11 -2.80
CA LYS A 321 13.64 -25.73 -2.82
C LYS A 321 12.37 -25.55 -2.02
N LEU A 322 12.47 -24.74 -0.98
CA LEU A 322 11.36 -24.35 -0.12
C LEU A 322 11.00 -22.89 -0.35
N VAL A 323 9.73 -22.63 -0.66
CA VAL A 323 9.17 -21.26 -0.75
C VAL A 323 7.93 -21.18 0.13
N LEU A 324 8.05 -20.51 1.27
CA LEU A 324 6.92 -20.25 2.16
C LEU A 324 6.68 -18.74 2.25
N ARG A 325 5.48 -18.31 1.85
CA ARG A 325 5.08 -16.90 1.90
C ARG A 325 4.02 -16.68 2.97
N ASN A 326 4.16 -15.60 3.74
CA ASN A 326 3.32 -15.29 4.89
C ASN A 326 3.27 -16.44 5.90
N CYS A 327 4.40 -17.09 6.16
CA CYS A 327 4.50 -18.21 7.09
C CYS A 327 4.60 -17.72 8.54
N CYS A 328 3.57 -17.00 8.98
CA CYS A 328 3.54 -16.28 10.27
C CYS A 328 3.52 -17.21 11.49
N GLN A 329 3.17 -18.49 11.31
CA GLN A 329 3.17 -19.52 12.34
C GLN A 329 4.39 -20.46 12.26
N PHE A 330 5.36 -20.17 11.39
CA PHE A 330 6.61 -20.91 11.30
C PHE A 330 7.53 -20.50 12.45
N LYS A 331 7.82 -21.45 13.34
CA LYS A 331 8.52 -21.24 14.62
C LYS A 331 9.82 -22.05 14.69
N ASP A 332 10.55 -21.86 15.79
CA ASP A 332 11.79 -22.58 16.10
C ASP A 332 11.67 -24.10 15.97
N ALA A 333 10.62 -24.72 16.53
CA ALA A 333 10.40 -26.16 16.42
C ALA A 333 10.29 -26.66 14.96
N ASN A 334 9.65 -25.87 14.09
CA ASN A 334 9.56 -26.21 12.68
C ASN A 334 10.91 -26.06 11.97
N MET A 335 11.71 -25.08 12.37
CA MET A 335 13.07 -24.91 11.85
C MET A 335 13.96 -26.09 12.26
N GLU A 336 13.88 -26.55 13.51
CA GLU A 336 14.59 -27.73 13.99
C GLU A 336 14.18 -28.98 13.20
N TYR A 337 12.88 -29.18 13.00
CA TYR A 337 12.37 -30.32 12.23
C TYR A 337 12.81 -30.25 10.76
N MET A 338 12.76 -29.06 10.16
CA MET A 338 13.28 -28.80 8.81
C MET A 338 14.76 -29.16 8.73
N ILE A 339 15.58 -28.71 9.69
CA ILE A 339 17.00 -29.02 9.74
C ILE A 339 17.19 -30.54 9.81
N GLU A 340 16.44 -31.27 10.65
CA GLU A 340 16.61 -32.71 10.80
C GLU A 340 16.28 -33.51 9.52
N LYS A 341 15.16 -33.16 8.88
CA LYS A 341 14.57 -33.95 7.78
C LYS A 341 14.99 -33.50 6.39
N ALA A 342 15.03 -32.20 6.13
CA ALA A 342 15.25 -31.61 4.80
C ALA A 342 16.75 -31.44 4.50
N ARG A 343 17.43 -32.57 4.27
CA ARG A 343 18.91 -32.61 4.17
C ARG A 343 19.47 -32.17 2.82
N HIS A 344 18.61 -31.95 1.83
CA HIS A 344 19.01 -31.62 0.46
C HIS A 344 18.62 -30.18 0.07
N LEU A 345 18.26 -29.34 1.05
CA LEU A 345 17.88 -27.95 0.81
C LEU A 345 19.05 -27.15 0.24
N THR A 346 18.84 -26.61 -0.95
CA THR A 346 19.75 -25.68 -1.63
C THR A 346 19.17 -24.27 -1.73
N ASP A 347 17.83 -24.16 -1.70
CA ASP A 347 17.10 -22.92 -1.93
C ASP A 347 16.04 -22.72 -0.84
N ILE A 348 16.18 -21.68 -0.03
CA ILE A 348 15.25 -21.34 1.04
C ILE A 348 14.70 -19.93 0.81
N GLN A 349 13.38 -19.81 0.74
CA GLN A 349 12.68 -18.53 0.71
C GLN A 349 11.60 -18.49 1.79
N LEU A 350 11.82 -17.68 2.82
CA LEU A 350 10.90 -17.54 3.95
C LEU A 350 10.44 -16.09 4.06
N LEU A 351 9.14 -15.87 3.91
CA LEU A 351 8.53 -14.55 3.99
C LEU A 351 7.59 -14.52 5.20
N GLY A 352 7.88 -13.64 6.16
CA GLY A 352 7.06 -13.43 7.35
C GLY A 352 7.32 -14.40 8.51
N ALA A 353 8.45 -15.11 8.52
CA ALA A 353 8.88 -16.04 9.58
C ALA A 353 9.40 -15.31 10.84
N ASN A 354 8.60 -14.42 11.42
CA ASN A 354 9.00 -13.55 12.54
C ASN A 354 9.15 -14.28 13.88
N LEU A 355 8.65 -15.51 13.99
CA LEU A 355 8.71 -16.32 15.21
C LEU A 355 9.93 -17.24 15.28
N VAL A 356 10.87 -17.10 14.34
CA VAL A 356 12.13 -17.83 14.33
C VAL A 356 13.20 -16.98 15.01
N SER A 357 13.80 -17.51 16.08
CA SER A 357 14.89 -16.86 16.81
C SER A 357 16.20 -16.86 16.01
N ASN A 358 17.10 -15.94 16.34
CA ASN A 358 18.43 -15.87 15.69
C ASN A 358 19.23 -17.15 15.92
N ASP A 359 19.13 -17.77 17.09
CA ASP A 359 19.79 -19.04 17.38
C ASP A 359 19.38 -20.13 16.37
N LYS A 360 18.11 -20.19 15.97
CA LYS A 360 17.65 -21.17 14.97
C LYS A 360 18.06 -20.84 13.55
N TRP A 361 18.17 -19.57 13.19
CA TRP A 361 18.82 -19.19 11.93
C TRP A 361 20.28 -19.63 11.89
N ILE A 362 21.00 -19.46 13.01
CA ILE A 362 22.40 -19.90 13.13
C ILE A 362 22.50 -21.42 13.03
N ASP A 363 21.66 -22.17 13.77
CA ASP A 363 21.59 -23.63 13.70
C ASP A 363 21.36 -24.12 12.26
N LEU A 364 20.47 -23.46 11.52
CA LEU A 364 20.21 -23.74 10.11
C LEU A 364 21.46 -23.58 9.26
N PHE A 365 22.18 -22.46 9.40
CA PHE A 365 23.38 -22.19 8.61
C PHE A 365 24.52 -23.14 8.97
N VAL A 366 24.70 -23.47 10.24
CA VAL A 366 25.69 -24.46 10.69
C VAL A 366 25.39 -25.83 10.08
N ALA A 367 24.12 -26.25 10.06
CA ALA A 367 23.74 -27.58 9.61
C ALA A 367 23.63 -27.72 8.08
N ARG A 368 23.21 -26.67 7.37
CA ARG A 368 22.84 -26.72 5.94
C ARG A 368 23.59 -25.71 5.06
N GLY A 369 24.37 -24.81 5.65
CA GLY A 369 25.08 -23.76 4.93
C GLY A 369 25.99 -24.22 3.79
N PRO A 370 26.74 -25.34 3.91
CA PRO A 370 27.59 -25.82 2.82
C PRO A 370 26.85 -26.15 1.51
N ASP A 371 25.59 -26.59 1.60
CA ASP A 371 24.75 -26.96 0.45
C ASP A 371 23.90 -25.80 -0.06
N LEU A 372 23.74 -24.74 0.74
CA LEU A 372 22.86 -23.61 0.44
C LEU A 372 23.43 -22.72 -0.66
N LYS A 373 22.62 -22.50 -1.71
CA LYS A 373 22.95 -21.66 -2.87
C LYS A 373 22.10 -20.41 -2.96
N PHE A 374 20.85 -20.48 -2.51
CA PHE A 374 19.92 -19.37 -2.52
C PHE A 374 19.23 -19.23 -1.16
N PHE A 375 19.40 -18.06 -0.56
CA PHE A 375 18.68 -17.65 0.63
C PHE A 375 17.91 -16.35 0.37
N LYS A 376 16.60 -16.39 0.60
CA LYS A 376 15.74 -15.20 0.64
C LYS A 376 14.96 -15.15 1.94
N VAL A 377 15.05 -14.02 2.63
CA VAL A 377 14.14 -13.67 3.71
C VAL A 377 13.46 -12.35 3.44
N GLU A 378 12.21 -12.24 3.84
CA GLU A 378 11.44 -11.02 3.67
C GLU A 378 10.47 -10.77 4.84
N TRP A 379 10.24 -9.51 5.19
CA TRP A 379 9.32 -9.08 6.27
C TRP A 379 9.64 -9.71 7.63
N LEU A 380 10.90 -9.57 8.06
CA LEU A 380 11.37 -9.95 9.40
C LEU A 380 11.67 -8.70 10.22
N ASP A 381 10.73 -8.30 11.06
CA ASP A 381 10.77 -7.00 11.73
C ASP A 381 11.67 -7.00 12.98
N ALA A 382 11.57 -8.06 13.80
CA ALA A 382 12.34 -8.21 15.04
C ALA A 382 13.30 -9.40 15.02
N ALA A 383 13.23 -10.25 14.00
CA ALA A 383 14.08 -11.41 13.81
C ALA A 383 15.09 -11.17 12.68
N PHE A 384 16.14 -12.00 12.63
CA PHE A 384 17.17 -11.99 11.59
C PHE A 384 18.01 -10.70 11.62
N ASP A 385 18.89 -10.62 12.61
CA ASP A 385 19.79 -9.48 12.86
C ASP A 385 21.21 -9.71 12.31
N ASP A 386 22.12 -8.81 12.67
CA ASP A 386 23.54 -8.88 12.33
C ASP A 386 24.22 -10.19 12.76
N GLN A 387 23.83 -10.81 13.87
CA GLN A 387 24.43 -12.07 14.32
C GLN A 387 24.02 -13.23 13.39
N ALA A 388 22.76 -13.26 12.97
CA ALA A 388 22.29 -14.26 12.01
C ALA A 388 22.97 -14.11 10.64
N VAL A 389 23.20 -12.87 10.18
CA VAL A 389 23.90 -12.59 8.91
C VAL A 389 25.40 -12.92 9.01
N GLU A 390 26.03 -12.64 10.14
CA GLU A 390 27.43 -13.03 10.41
C GLU A 390 27.61 -14.55 10.34
N ALA A 391 26.68 -15.30 10.92
CA ALA A 391 26.66 -16.77 10.81
C ALA A 391 26.38 -17.24 9.38
N LEU A 392 25.44 -16.59 8.67
CA LEU A 392 25.17 -16.89 7.26
C LEU A 392 26.44 -16.74 6.41
N ALA A 393 27.16 -15.62 6.53
CA ALA A 393 28.39 -15.38 5.79
C ALA A 393 29.49 -16.39 6.14
N THR A 394 29.55 -16.82 7.41
CA THR A 394 30.56 -17.77 7.91
C THR A 394 30.30 -19.21 7.47
N PHE A 395 29.06 -19.68 7.54
CA PHE A 395 28.71 -21.09 7.33
C PHE A 395 28.14 -21.40 5.94
N CYS A 396 27.83 -20.38 5.12
CA CYS A 396 27.29 -20.57 3.76
C CYS A 396 28.29 -20.11 2.66
N PRO A 397 29.44 -20.80 2.48
CA PRO A 397 30.49 -20.36 1.55
C PRO A 397 30.12 -20.52 0.06
N ASN A 398 29.05 -21.27 -0.24
CA ASN A 398 28.59 -21.57 -1.60
C ASN A 398 27.37 -20.75 -2.01
N LEU A 399 27.00 -19.73 -1.23
CA LEU A 399 25.81 -18.94 -1.52
C LEU A 399 26.03 -18.07 -2.77
N GLU A 400 25.22 -18.32 -3.80
CA GLU A 400 25.24 -17.62 -5.09
C GLU A 400 24.23 -16.46 -5.10
N ARG A 401 23.14 -16.57 -4.33
CA ARG A 401 22.05 -15.57 -4.27
C ARG A 401 21.61 -15.29 -2.85
N LEU A 402 21.73 -14.03 -2.43
CA LEU A 402 21.27 -13.53 -1.15
C LEU A 402 20.24 -12.41 -1.36
N LYS A 403 19.07 -12.56 -0.74
CA LYS A 403 18.04 -11.53 -0.73
C LYS A 403 17.51 -11.29 0.67
N ILE A 404 17.76 -10.10 1.20
CA ILE A 404 17.27 -9.65 2.49
C ILE A 404 16.43 -8.40 2.20
N GLU A 405 15.12 -8.56 2.23
CA GLU A 405 14.17 -7.50 1.88
C GLU A 405 13.27 -7.22 3.08
N ARG A 406 13.08 -5.96 3.48
CA ARG A 406 12.14 -5.63 4.58
C ARG A 406 12.48 -6.34 5.90
N CYS A 407 13.78 -6.45 6.20
CA CYS A 407 14.29 -6.89 7.49
C CYS A 407 14.83 -5.66 8.23
N LYS A 408 14.27 -5.34 9.41
CA LYS A 408 14.56 -4.06 10.09
C LYS A 408 15.84 -4.09 10.93
N GLN A 409 16.35 -5.28 11.26
CA GLN A 409 17.51 -5.47 12.14
C GLN A 409 18.85 -5.56 11.38
N LEU A 410 18.86 -5.22 10.09
CA LEU A 410 20.09 -5.21 9.27
C LEU A 410 20.91 -3.95 9.56
N GLY A 411 22.05 -4.12 10.22
CA GLY A 411 22.99 -3.07 10.56
C GLY A 411 24.30 -3.14 9.77
N THR A 412 25.32 -2.44 10.27
CA THR A 412 26.62 -2.33 9.60
C THR A 412 27.44 -3.61 9.65
N ALA A 413 27.31 -4.42 10.71
CA ALA A 413 28.04 -5.68 10.81
C ALA A 413 27.56 -6.70 9.77
N SER A 414 26.26 -6.69 9.43
CA SER A 414 25.75 -7.47 8.31
C SER A 414 26.41 -7.14 6.97
N ILE A 415 26.70 -5.86 6.72
CA ILE A 415 27.32 -5.41 5.47
C ILE A 415 28.74 -5.93 5.38
N ASP A 416 29.51 -5.78 6.46
CA ASP A 416 30.88 -6.31 6.56
C ASP A 416 30.90 -7.83 6.42
N ALA A 417 29.91 -8.53 6.99
CA ALA A 417 29.77 -9.97 6.86
C ALA A 417 29.54 -10.39 5.40
N ILE A 418 28.58 -9.77 4.71
CA ILE A 418 28.25 -10.06 3.32
C ILE A 418 29.44 -9.74 2.39
N ALA A 419 30.26 -8.75 2.71
CA ALA A 419 31.46 -8.42 1.93
C ALA A 419 32.46 -9.59 1.83
N ARG A 420 32.43 -10.55 2.75
CA ARG A 420 33.28 -11.75 2.72
C ARG A 420 32.76 -12.88 1.81
N MET A 421 31.58 -12.70 1.21
CA MET A 421 30.92 -13.76 0.42
C MET A 421 31.31 -13.70 -1.06
N GLU A 422 32.44 -14.32 -1.41
CA GLU A 422 33.08 -14.19 -2.73
C GLU A 422 32.30 -14.79 -3.92
N LYS A 423 31.38 -15.72 -3.65
CA LYS A 423 30.60 -16.44 -4.69
C LYS A 423 29.26 -15.79 -5.02
N LEU A 424 28.94 -14.64 -4.44
CA LEU A 424 27.68 -13.96 -4.71
C LEU A 424 27.59 -13.51 -6.17
N GLU A 425 26.52 -13.93 -6.84
CA GLU A 425 26.13 -13.48 -8.17
C GLU A 425 24.89 -12.57 -8.13
N HIS A 426 24.08 -12.70 -7.08
CA HIS A 426 22.83 -11.96 -6.94
C HIS A 426 22.66 -11.45 -5.52
N LEU A 427 22.70 -10.12 -5.38
CA LEU A 427 22.55 -9.45 -4.09
C LEU A 427 21.32 -8.54 -4.11
N THR A 428 20.50 -8.63 -3.06
CA THR A 428 19.36 -7.74 -2.83
C THR A 428 19.33 -7.37 -1.36
N LEU A 429 19.54 -6.09 -1.08
CA LEU A 429 19.52 -5.53 0.25
C LEU A 429 18.59 -4.31 0.28
N ARG A 430 17.74 -4.26 1.30
CA ARG A 430 16.94 -3.08 1.62
C ARG A 430 17.19 -2.68 3.06
N PHE A 431 17.59 -1.43 3.27
CA PHE A 431 17.93 -0.91 4.58
C PHE A 431 16.76 -0.13 5.20
N TYR A 432 16.74 -0.09 6.52
CA TYR A 432 15.78 0.68 7.34
C TYR A 432 16.49 1.47 8.45
N GLN A 433 17.79 1.20 8.62
CA GLN A 433 18.68 1.90 9.52
C GLN A 433 19.66 2.71 8.68
N GLU A 434 20.21 3.75 9.27
CA GLU A 434 21.29 4.53 8.67
C GLU A 434 22.52 3.64 8.48
N VAL A 435 23.15 3.76 7.31
CA VAL A 435 24.29 2.94 6.91
C VAL A 435 25.37 3.84 6.31
N PRO A 436 26.60 3.81 6.86
CA PRO A 436 27.72 4.54 6.27
C PRO A 436 28.02 4.06 4.86
N ILE A 437 28.10 4.99 3.91
CA ILE A 437 28.29 4.69 2.50
C ILE A 437 29.64 3.99 2.23
N GLU A 438 30.68 4.24 3.03
CA GLU A 438 32.00 3.61 2.88
C GLU A 438 31.94 2.10 3.03
N ARG A 439 31.03 1.60 3.88
CA ARG A 439 30.83 0.15 4.06
C ARG A 439 30.14 -0.46 2.85
N LEU A 440 29.18 0.23 2.25
CA LEU A 440 28.56 -0.19 1.00
C LEU A 440 29.56 -0.17 -0.16
N ILE A 441 30.42 0.84 -0.23
CA ILE A 441 31.52 0.90 -1.20
C ILE A 441 32.46 -0.29 -1.02
N ASN A 442 32.84 -0.61 0.22
CA ASN A 442 33.67 -1.79 0.50
C ASN A 442 32.98 -3.10 0.07
N LEU A 443 31.70 -3.26 0.41
CA LEU A 443 30.89 -4.40 -0.01
C LEU A 443 30.91 -4.56 -1.54
N ILE A 444 30.60 -3.50 -2.28
CA ILE A 444 30.64 -3.53 -3.76
C ILE A 444 32.06 -3.83 -4.27
N GLY A 445 33.09 -3.27 -3.64
CA GLY A 445 34.49 -3.57 -3.92
C GLY A 445 34.84 -5.06 -3.82
N CYS A 446 34.32 -5.74 -2.80
CA CYS A 446 34.61 -7.14 -2.54
C CYS A 446 33.80 -8.10 -3.42
N VAL A 447 32.49 -7.88 -3.59
CA VAL A 447 31.62 -8.86 -4.27
C VAL A 447 31.26 -8.48 -5.72
N GLY A 448 31.47 -7.23 -6.13
CA GLY A 448 30.95 -6.66 -7.38
C GLY A 448 31.41 -7.37 -8.66
N ALA A 449 32.60 -7.97 -8.67
CA ALA A 449 33.18 -8.62 -9.86
C ALA A 449 32.38 -9.84 -10.38
N ASN A 450 31.61 -10.49 -9.50
CA ASN A 450 30.79 -11.66 -9.85
C ASN A 450 29.29 -11.35 -9.95
N LEU A 451 28.87 -10.15 -9.52
CA LEU A 451 27.46 -9.78 -9.50
C LEU A 451 26.87 -9.70 -10.92
N GLN A 452 25.80 -10.47 -11.12
CA GLN A 452 24.88 -10.40 -12.25
C GLN A 452 23.61 -9.62 -11.89
N THR A 453 23.28 -9.54 -10.59
CA THR A 453 22.18 -8.74 -10.08
C THR A 453 22.62 -7.97 -8.84
N LEU A 454 22.47 -6.66 -8.89
CA LEU A 454 22.65 -5.79 -7.74
C LEU A 454 21.35 -5.04 -7.49
N CYS A 455 20.86 -5.14 -6.26
CA CYS A 455 19.69 -4.43 -5.79
C CYS A 455 19.98 -3.81 -4.43
N LEU A 456 20.07 -2.48 -4.40
CA LEU A 456 20.21 -1.69 -3.17
C LEU A 456 19.01 -0.75 -3.08
N GLU A 457 18.22 -0.89 -2.01
CA GLU A 457 17.03 -0.08 -1.80
C GLU A 457 17.11 0.65 -0.46
N HIS A 458 16.71 1.93 -0.44
CA HIS A 458 16.48 2.69 0.80
C HIS A 458 17.69 2.72 1.76
N PHE A 459 18.92 2.85 1.25
CA PHE A 459 20.05 3.19 2.11
C PHE A 459 20.10 4.71 2.28
N LEU A 460 20.34 5.14 3.52
CA LEU A 460 20.37 6.53 3.95
C LEU A 460 21.71 6.77 4.62
N ASP A 461 22.44 7.76 4.15
CA ASP A 461 23.63 8.28 4.82
C ASP A 461 23.24 9.56 5.58
N ASN A 462 23.95 9.88 6.66
CA ASN A 462 23.73 11.10 7.44
C ASN A 462 24.42 12.33 6.83
N SER A 463 24.87 12.24 5.58
CA SER A 463 25.54 13.33 4.89
C SER A 463 24.54 14.30 4.27
N ASP A 464 24.76 15.60 4.48
CA ASP A 464 23.94 16.66 3.85
C ASP A 464 24.22 16.79 2.33
N ASP A 465 25.38 16.31 1.86
CA ASP A 465 25.83 16.42 0.47
C ASP A 465 25.76 15.07 -0.27
N PRO A 466 25.35 15.05 -1.55
CA PRO A 466 25.30 13.83 -2.33
C PRO A 466 26.70 13.27 -2.58
N ASN A 467 26.85 11.97 -2.37
CA ASN A 467 28.06 11.17 -2.51
C ASN A 467 27.94 10.15 -3.65
N ASP A 468 28.73 10.37 -4.71
CA ASP A 468 28.71 9.55 -5.92
C ASP A 468 29.66 8.34 -5.88
N HIS A 469 30.47 8.19 -4.83
CA HIS A 469 31.51 7.16 -4.75
C HIS A 469 30.97 5.73 -4.79
N ILE A 470 29.72 5.50 -4.35
CA ILE A 470 29.08 4.19 -4.52
C ILE A 470 28.82 3.85 -5.99
N LEU A 471 28.42 4.84 -6.80
CA LEU A 471 28.22 4.65 -8.24
C LEU A 471 29.57 4.47 -8.96
N GLU A 472 30.63 5.16 -8.52
CA GLU A 472 32.00 4.96 -9.01
C GLU A 472 32.53 3.55 -8.67
N ALA A 473 32.24 3.06 -7.46
CA ALA A 473 32.58 1.69 -7.06
C ALA A 473 31.85 0.66 -7.92
N ILE A 474 30.55 0.87 -8.20
CA ILE A 474 29.78 0.01 -9.11
C ILE A 474 30.37 0.05 -10.53
N HIS A 475 30.69 1.24 -11.03
CA HIS A 475 31.28 1.42 -12.37
C HIS A 475 32.59 0.64 -12.53
N SER A 476 33.47 0.70 -11.53
CA SER A 476 34.81 0.12 -11.59
C SER A 476 34.87 -1.39 -11.31
N THR A 477 33.93 -1.91 -10.50
CA THR A 477 33.97 -3.31 -10.03
C THR A 477 33.00 -4.22 -10.76
N CYS A 478 31.79 -3.72 -11.06
CA CYS A 478 30.71 -4.53 -11.62
C CYS A 478 30.82 -4.55 -13.15
N SER A 479 31.09 -5.73 -13.71
CA SER A 479 31.29 -5.93 -15.16
C SER A 479 30.39 -7.01 -15.78
N LYS A 480 29.52 -7.64 -14.98
CA LYS A 480 28.63 -8.74 -15.40
C LYS A 480 27.15 -8.51 -15.06
N LEU A 481 26.79 -7.31 -14.61
CA LEU A 481 25.42 -6.97 -14.23
C LEU A 481 24.50 -7.07 -15.44
N SER A 482 23.37 -7.76 -15.24
CA SER A 482 22.23 -7.77 -16.16
C SER A 482 21.00 -7.11 -15.55
N LYS A 483 20.91 -7.07 -14.22
CA LYS A 483 19.82 -6.45 -13.46
C LYS A 483 20.38 -5.50 -12.42
N PHE A 484 19.97 -4.25 -12.50
CA PHE A 484 20.37 -3.18 -11.60
C PHE A 484 19.12 -2.54 -10.99
N ARG A 485 19.00 -2.61 -9.68
CA ARG A 485 18.01 -1.85 -8.92
C ARG A 485 18.73 -0.98 -7.90
N PHE A 486 18.46 0.31 -7.96
CA PHE A 486 19.04 1.30 -7.08
C PHE A 486 17.96 2.33 -6.78
N THR A 487 17.13 2.04 -5.77
CA THR A 487 15.83 2.71 -5.60
C THR A 487 15.70 3.38 -4.24
N GLU A 488 14.77 4.33 -4.16
CA GLU A 488 14.42 5.03 -2.91
C GLU A 488 15.64 5.65 -2.21
N ASN A 489 16.54 6.26 -2.96
CA ASN A 489 17.73 6.93 -2.44
C ASN A 489 17.81 8.36 -2.98
N HIS A 490 18.44 9.23 -2.20
CA HIS A 490 18.73 10.62 -2.55
C HIS A 490 20.21 10.95 -2.31
N GLU A 491 21.03 9.92 -2.18
CA GLU A 491 22.45 10.03 -1.81
C GLU A 491 23.35 10.35 -3.00
N CYS A 492 22.93 10.09 -4.23
CA CYS A 492 23.77 10.30 -5.42
C CYS A 492 23.24 11.44 -6.28
N SER A 493 24.13 12.16 -6.96
CA SER A 493 23.82 13.22 -7.90
C SER A 493 23.65 12.70 -9.33
N ASP A 494 23.08 13.53 -10.21
CA ASP A 494 22.94 13.20 -11.65
C ASP A 494 24.31 13.00 -12.32
N GLU A 495 25.35 13.72 -11.88
CA GLU A 495 26.72 13.54 -12.36
C GLU A 495 27.26 12.14 -12.03
N GLY A 496 26.94 11.61 -10.84
CA GLY A 496 27.24 10.23 -10.47
C GLY A 496 26.61 9.21 -11.42
N TYR A 497 25.35 9.41 -11.82
CA TYR A 497 24.69 8.56 -12.81
C TYR A 497 25.30 8.70 -14.21
N VAL A 498 25.70 9.91 -14.62
CA VAL A 498 26.44 10.11 -15.87
C VAL A 498 27.74 9.31 -15.85
N ASN A 499 28.53 9.43 -14.78
CA ASN A 499 29.79 8.72 -14.62
C ASN A 499 29.60 7.20 -14.59
N LEU A 500 28.54 6.72 -13.94
CA LEU A 500 28.20 5.29 -13.93
C LEU A 500 28.01 4.74 -15.34
N PHE A 501 27.19 5.39 -16.18
CA PHE A 501 26.80 4.82 -17.47
C PHE A 501 27.74 5.18 -18.62
N THR A 502 28.60 6.18 -18.46
CA THR A 502 29.54 6.61 -19.51
C THR A 502 30.75 5.69 -19.56
N ASN A 503 31.00 5.05 -20.72
CA ASN A 503 32.14 4.13 -20.92
C ASN A 503 32.21 2.97 -19.91
N TRP A 504 31.08 2.57 -19.34
CA TRP A 504 31.06 1.46 -18.40
C TRP A 504 31.44 0.15 -19.11
N ALA A 505 32.37 -0.60 -18.50
CA ALA A 505 32.84 -1.88 -19.04
C ALA A 505 31.76 -2.97 -19.01
N ASN A 506 30.68 -2.76 -18.24
CA ASN A 506 29.57 -3.68 -18.13
C ASN A 506 28.77 -3.76 -19.45
N PRO A 507 28.33 -4.95 -19.87
CA PRO A 507 27.40 -5.06 -21.00
C PRO A 507 26.10 -4.27 -20.80
N PRO A 508 25.36 -3.93 -21.87
CA PRO A 508 24.04 -3.30 -21.76
C PRO A 508 23.10 -4.06 -20.80
N LEU A 509 22.51 -3.32 -19.85
CA LEU A 509 21.63 -3.89 -18.84
C LEU A 509 20.28 -4.29 -19.44
N ARG A 510 19.68 -5.36 -18.92
CA ARG A 510 18.33 -5.84 -19.32
C ARG A 510 17.22 -5.35 -18.40
N TYR A 511 17.51 -5.16 -17.12
CA TYR A 511 16.55 -4.73 -16.13
C TYR A 511 17.13 -3.57 -15.33
N ILE A 512 16.50 -2.40 -15.42
CA ILE A 512 16.89 -1.20 -14.68
C ILE A 512 15.70 -0.68 -13.89
N ASP A 513 15.91 -0.44 -12.60
CA ASP A 513 14.93 0.14 -11.70
C ASP A 513 15.62 1.17 -10.82
N LEU A 514 15.41 2.44 -11.15
CA LEU A 514 15.95 3.62 -10.48
C LEU A 514 14.82 4.46 -9.88
N ASN A 515 13.72 3.83 -9.52
CA ASN A 515 12.57 4.54 -8.98
C ASN A 515 12.93 5.34 -7.72
N SER A 516 12.25 6.46 -7.56
CA SER A 516 12.39 7.37 -6.42
C SER A 516 13.82 7.82 -6.15
N THR A 517 14.67 7.85 -7.19
CA THR A 517 16.00 8.47 -7.16
C THR A 517 15.86 9.95 -7.44
N ARG A 518 15.70 10.75 -6.39
CA ARG A 518 15.43 12.18 -6.49
C ARG A 518 15.79 12.90 -5.21
N ASP A 519 16.01 14.20 -5.31
CA ASP A 519 15.95 15.09 -4.14
C ASP A 519 14.65 14.86 -3.35
N LEU A 520 14.71 14.93 -2.02
CA LEU A 520 13.57 14.80 -1.10
C LEU A 520 13.13 16.15 -0.49
N ASP A 521 13.82 17.25 -0.79
CA ASP A 521 13.38 18.56 -0.31
C ASP A 521 11.98 18.89 -0.86
N ASN A 522 11.06 19.15 0.06
CA ASN A 522 9.68 19.53 -0.24
C ASN A 522 9.55 21.05 -0.40
N ALA A 523 10.49 21.84 0.14
CA ALA A 523 10.53 23.28 -0.04
C ALA A 523 11.05 23.66 -1.43
N ASN A 524 11.98 22.87 -1.98
CA ASN A 524 12.46 22.97 -3.35
C ASN A 524 12.07 21.75 -4.19
N PRO A 525 10.82 21.65 -4.67
CA PRO A 525 10.33 20.45 -5.36
C PRO A 525 11.03 20.17 -6.71
N ASP A 526 11.64 21.17 -7.33
CA ASP A 526 12.40 21.07 -8.57
C ASP A 526 13.87 20.67 -8.33
N GLY A 527 14.28 20.58 -7.06
CA GLY A 527 15.63 20.25 -6.65
C GLY A 527 16.68 21.32 -6.96
N PRO A 528 17.93 21.10 -6.54
CA PRO A 528 19.04 21.98 -6.88
C PRO A 528 19.29 21.98 -8.40
N GLN A 529 19.26 23.16 -9.02
CA GLN A 529 19.45 23.30 -10.48
C GLN A 529 20.91 23.09 -10.91
N ASP A 530 21.86 23.50 -10.08
CA ASP A 530 23.30 23.43 -10.41
C ASP A 530 23.84 22.00 -10.28
N LYS A 531 23.39 21.24 -9.27
CA LYS A 531 23.79 19.85 -9.02
C LYS A 531 22.55 19.00 -8.68
N PRO A 532 21.77 18.56 -9.68
CA PRO A 532 20.56 17.77 -9.43
C PRO A 532 20.86 16.49 -8.64
N ILE A 533 20.02 16.21 -7.64
CA ILE A 533 20.12 15.01 -6.80
C ILE A 533 19.22 13.90 -7.36
N GLY A 534 19.75 12.70 -7.50
CA GLY A 534 19.10 11.54 -8.10
C GLY A 534 19.26 11.50 -9.62
N LEU A 535 18.46 10.63 -10.26
CA LEU A 535 18.48 10.51 -11.72
C LEU A 535 17.75 11.70 -12.36
N ALA A 536 18.51 12.55 -13.07
CA ALA A 536 17.98 13.69 -13.81
C ALA A 536 18.31 13.56 -15.31
N SER A 537 18.31 14.70 -16.01
CA SER A 537 18.35 14.73 -17.47
C SER A 537 19.64 14.17 -18.08
N ALA A 538 20.81 14.45 -17.50
CA ALA A 538 22.07 14.01 -18.10
C ALA A 538 22.31 12.52 -17.81
N GLY A 539 22.06 12.08 -16.57
CA GLY A 539 22.18 10.68 -16.17
C GLY A 539 21.22 9.78 -16.96
N PHE A 540 19.98 10.22 -17.20
CA PHE A 540 19.03 9.45 -18.00
C PHE A 540 19.47 9.32 -19.48
N LYS A 541 20.08 10.35 -20.07
CA LYS A 541 20.67 10.25 -21.42
C LYS A 541 21.81 9.24 -21.45
N ALA A 542 22.73 9.30 -20.49
CA ALA A 542 23.85 8.36 -20.39
C ALA A 542 23.36 6.91 -20.24
N LEU A 543 22.36 6.68 -19.39
CA LEU A 543 21.71 5.37 -19.21
C LEU A 543 21.15 4.83 -20.52
N MET A 544 20.40 5.64 -21.26
CA MET A 544 19.76 5.20 -22.51
C MET A 544 20.79 5.00 -23.63
N GLN A 545 21.87 5.77 -23.67
CA GLN A 545 22.99 5.56 -24.60
C GLN A 545 23.72 4.25 -24.34
N HIS A 546 23.96 3.92 -23.06
CA HIS A 546 24.65 2.70 -22.67
C HIS A 546 23.78 1.44 -22.87
N SER A 547 22.58 1.43 -22.29
CA SER A 547 21.76 0.22 -22.13
C SER A 547 20.53 0.16 -23.04
N GLY A 548 20.10 1.27 -23.67
CA GLY A 548 18.81 1.38 -24.36
C GLY A 548 18.52 0.30 -25.41
N SER A 549 19.56 -0.25 -26.06
CA SER A 549 19.42 -1.30 -27.07
C SER A 549 18.98 -2.66 -26.50
N ALA A 550 19.25 -2.92 -25.21
CA ALA A 550 19.04 -4.23 -24.56
C ALA A 550 18.05 -4.21 -23.39
N ILE A 551 17.67 -3.03 -22.88
CA ILE A 551 16.73 -2.93 -21.75
C ILE A 551 15.40 -3.59 -22.13
N GLU A 552 14.92 -4.47 -21.25
CA GLU A 552 13.60 -5.12 -21.32
C GLU A 552 12.62 -4.53 -20.30
N TYR A 553 13.12 -4.09 -19.13
CA TYR A 553 12.36 -3.45 -18.06
C TYR A 553 13.06 -2.16 -17.61
N LEU A 554 12.34 -1.03 -17.66
CA LEU A 554 12.80 0.27 -17.19
C LEU A 554 11.81 0.88 -16.20
N ASP A 555 12.22 1.08 -14.96
CA ASP A 555 11.45 1.84 -13.98
C ASP A 555 12.24 3.07 -13.54
N ILE A 556 11.70 4.25 -13.87
CA ILE A 556 12.23 5.56 -13.48
C ILE A 556 11.11 6.37 -12.82
N SER A 557 10.16 5.68 -12.18
CA SER A 557 9.06 6.35 -11.52
C SER A 557 9.56 7.26 -10.40
N SER A 558 8.93 8.42 -10.26
CA SER A 558 9.33 9.49 -9.33
C SER A 558 10.70 10.12 -9.57
N CYS A 559 11.38 9.86 -10.70
CA CYS A 559 12.57 10.62 -11.14
C CYS A 559 12.14 11.97 -11.74
N ARG A 560 11.72 12.90 -10.86
CA ARG A 560 11.05 14.15 -11.23
C ARG A 560 11.93 15.18 -11.96
N HIS A 561 13.26 15.04 -11.86
CA HIS A 561 14.24 16.01 -12.40
C HIS A 561 14.62 15.75 -13.86
N ILE A 562 14.04 14.72 -14.48
CA ILE A 562 14.18 14.48 -15.92
C ILE A 562 13.28 15.47 -16.66
N SER A 563 13.89 16.29 -17.52
CA SER A 563 13.18 17.35 -18.25
C SER A 563 12.35 16.80 -19.41
N TYR A 564 11.34 17.56 -19.82
CA TYR A 564 10.54 17.27 -21.01
C TYR A 564 11.39 17.14 -22.28
N ALA A 565 12.40 18.02 -22.45
CA ALA A 565 13.29 18.02 -23.59
C ALA A 565 14.06 16.70 -23.70
N THR A 566 14.56 16.19 -22.57
CA THR A 566 15.26 14.90 -22.50
C THR A 566 14.35 13.73 -22.87
N PHE A 567 13.12 13.69 -22.33
CA PHE A 567 12.15 12.65 -22.72
C PHE A 567 11.82 12.70 -24.22
N SER A 568 11.65 13.91 -24.76
CA SER A 568 11.34 14.11 -26.18
C SER A 568 12.48 13.68 -27.09
N GLU A 569 13.74 13.91 -26.69
CA GLU A 569 14.93 13.47 -27.43
C GLU A 569 15.12 11.95 -27.39
N ILE A 570 15.02 11.35 -26.20
CA ILE A 570 15.19 9.90 -26.00
C ILE A 570 14.08 9.13 -26.72
N PHE A 571 12.84 9.57 -26.62
CA PHE A 571 11.70 8.95 -27.29
C PHE A 571 11.33 9.65 -28.60
N ASP A 572 12.30 10.21 -29.32
CA ASP A 572 12.11 10.67 -30.71
C ASP A 572 12.20 9.46 -31.67
N PRO A 573 11.09 9.06 -32.32
CA PRO A 573 11.08 7.91 -33.21
C PRO A 573 11.88 8.10 -34.49
N LYS A 574 12.35 9.31 -34.79
CA LYS A 574 13.22 9.57 -35.95
C LYS A 574 14.67 9.17 -35.71
N THR A 575 15.11 9.22 -34.45
CA THR A 575 16.51 9.05 -34.06
C THR A 575 16.74 7.76 -33.29
N ASN A 576 15.78 7.34 -32.46
CA ASN A 576 15.98 6.29 -31.48
C ASN A 576 14.97 5.14 -31.63
N VAL A 577 15.46 3.90 -31.47
CA VAL A 577 14.66 2.67 -31.42
C VAL A 577 15.18 1.78 -30.30
N TYR A 578 14.27 1.30 -29.46
CA TYR A 578 14.53 0.44 -28.30
C TYR A 578 13.88 -0.94 -28.53
N PRO A 579 14.57 -1.86 -29.22
CA PRO A 579 13.94 -3.05 -29.80
C PRO A 579 13.48 -4.08 -28.76
N ARG A 580 14.02 -4.02 -27.54
CA ARG A 580 13.81 -5.03 -26.48
C ARG A 580 12.92 -4.54 -25.35
N LEU A 581 12.59 -3.25 -25.30
CA LEU A 581 11.87 -2.67 -24.17
C LEU A 581 10.42 -3.15 -24.15
N ARG A 582 10.06 -3.87 -23.07
CA ARG A 582 8.75 -4.51 -22.89
C ARG A 582 7.91 -3.83 -21.84
N GLU A 583 8.55 -3.34 -20.78
CA GLU A 583 7.87 -2.64 -19.69
C GLU A 583 8.60 -1.35 -19.36
N ILE A 584 7.85 -0.26 -19.29
CA ILE A 584 8.37 1.04 -18.82
C ILE A 584 7.40 1.66 -17.80
N ASN A 585 7.97 2.12 -16.69
CA ASN A 585 7.25 2.85 -15.66
C ASN A 585 7.77 4.29 -15.57
N LEU A 586 6.92 5.23 -15.95
CA LEU A 586 7.14 6.67 -15.96
C LEU A 586 6.28 7.39 -14.91
N SER A 587 5.73 6.64 -13.94
CA SER A 587 4.81 7.19 -12.95
C SER A 587 5.47 8.33 -12.15
N PHE A 588 4.69 9.34 -11.81
CA PHE A 588 5.11 10.50 -11.02
C PHE A 588 6.24 11.33 -11.66
N CYS A 589 6.46 11.20 -12.97
CA CYS A 589 7.24 12.13 -13.77
C CYS A 589 6.29 13.22 -14.30
N PRO A 590 6.27 14.45 -13.72
CA PRO A 590 5.20 15.43 -13.97
C PRO A 590 5.16 15.96 -15.41
N VAL A 591 6.32 15.97 -16.06
CA VAL A 591 6.51 16.47 -17.42
C VAL A 591 6.07 15.48 -18.49
N VAL A 592 5.78 14.23 -18.13
CA VAL A 592 5.38 13.20 -19.10
C VAL A 592 3.96 13.46 -19.58
N ASP A 593 3.83 13.65 -20.89
CA ASP A 593 2.58 13.98 -21.57
C ASP A 593 2.21 12.95 -22.64
N THR A 594 1.13 13.24 -23.36
CA THR A 594 0.62 12.39 -24.45
C THR A 594 1.64 12.23 -25.59
N ALA A 595 2.45 13.25 -25.89
CA ALA A 595 3.44 13.21 -26.96
C ALA A 595 4.61 12.27 -26.62
N ILE A 596 5.10 12.31 -25.38
CA ILE A 596 6.16 11.40 -24.89
C ILE A 596 5.68 9.95 -24.95
N ILE A 597 4.47 9.65 -24.46
CA ILE A 597 3.93 8.28 -24.51
C ILE A 597 3.74 7.79 -25.95
N ALA A 598 3.30 8.66 -26.85
CA ALA A 598 3.24 8.33 -28.28
C ALA A 598 4.64 8.07 -28.87
N GLY A 599 5.65 8.81 -28.42
CA GLY A 599 7.07 8.55 -28.73
C GLY A 599 7.52 7.18 -28.26
N VAL A 600 7.28 6.84 -26.98
CA VAL A 600 7.58 5.53 -26.38
C VAL A 600 7.02 4.39 -27.24
N PHE A 601 5.74 4.46 -27.63
CA PHE A 601 5.11 3.43 -28.45
C PHE A 601 5.73 3.28 -29.85
N ARG A 602 6.27 4.36 -30.42
CA ARG A 602 6.90 4.35 -31.75
C ARG A 602 8.36 3.89 -31.67
N CYS A 603 9.07 4.23 -30.60
CA CYS A 603 10.45 3.81 -30.38
C CYS A 603 10.55 2.34 -29.93
N CYS A 604 9.53 1.78 -29.28
CA CYS A 604 9.61 0.48 -28.59
C CYS A 604 8.67 -0.56 -29.24
N PRO A 605 9.13 -1.33 -30.26
CA PRO A 605 8.27 -2.27 -30.98
C PRO A 605 7.80 -3.48 -30.16
N GLU A 606 8.58 -3.91 -29.15
CA GLU A 606 8.23 -5.02 -28.25
C GLU A 606 7.48 -4.58 -26.98
N ILE A 607 7.06 -3.31 -26.88
CA ILE A 607 6.42 -2.79 -25.66
C ILE A 607 5.11 -3.53 -25.37
N LYS A 608 4.90 -3.90 -24.10
CA LYS A 608 3.71 -4.60 -23.61
C LYS A 608 2.99 -3.80 -22.54
N LYS A 609 3.73 -3.09 -21.70
CA LYS A 609 3.19 -2.37 -20.54
C LYS A 609 3.85 -1.02 -20.37
N VAL A 610 3.03 0.02 -20.25
CA VAL A 610 3.46 1.39 -19.95
C VAL A 610 2.66 1.86 -18.74
N VAL A 611 3.35 2.38 -17.72
CA VAL A 611 2.72 2.85 -16.48
C VAL A 611 3.00 4.35 -16.30
N THR A 612 1.96 5.14 -16.08
CA THR A 612 2.01 6.62 -16.05
C THR A 612 1.17 7.21 -14.90
N PHE A 613 1.13 6.54 -13.74
CA PHE A 613 0.37 7.06 -12.60
C PHE A 613 0.90 8.44 -12.20
N GLY A 614 0.01 9.40 -11.94
CA GLY A 614 0.43 10.76 -11.55
C GLY A 614 0.96 11.62 -12.72
N CYS A 615 0.99 11.12 -13.96
CA CYS A 615 1.30 11.92 -15.14
C CYS A 615 0.03 12.60 -15.66
N PHE A 616 -0.33 13.74 -15.08
CA PHE A 616 -1.63 14.39 -15.33
C PHE A 616 -1.80 14.99 -16.74
N GLN A 617 -0.71 15.11 -17.52
CA GLN A 617 -0.72 15.59 -18.90
C GLN A 617 -0.98 14.47 -19.94
N VAL A 618 -1.12 13.22 -19.48
CA VAL A 618 -1.52 12.08 -20.31
C VAL A 618 -3.05 12.02 -20.37
N ALA A 619 -3.64 12.33 -21.53
CA ALA A 619 -5.09 12.41 -21.69
C ALA A 619 -5.62 11.59 -22.87
N ASP A 620 -5.16 11.87 -24.09
CA ASP A 620 -5.76 11.35 -25.33
C ASP A 620 -4.79 10.45 -26.11
N VAL A 621 -4.14 9.53 -25.40
CA VAL A 621 -3.19 8.59 -26.01
C VAL A 621 -3.92 7.48 -26.76
N VAL A 622 -3.56 7.25 -28.03
CA VAL A 622 -3.99 6.06 -28.78
C VAL A 622 -3.02 4.91 -28.48
N VAL A 623 -3.50 3.91 -27.73
CA VAL A 623 -2.67 2.77 -27.33
C VAL A 623 -2.58 1.75 -28.47
N PRO A 624 -1.37 1.30 -28.88
CA PRO A 624 -1.21 0.28 -29.91
C PRO A 624 -1.76 -1.08 -29.49
N ARG A 625 -2.18 -1.87 -30.48
CA ARG A 625 -2.63 -3.24 -30.27
C ARG A 625 -1.52 -4.05 -29.60
N GLY A 626 -1.85 -4.80 -28.55
CA GLY A 626 -0.83 -5.56 -27.80
C GLY A 626 -0.37 -4.89 -26.51
N VAL A 627 -0.54 -3.57 -26.39
CA VAL A 627 0.02 -2.77 -25.29
C VAL A 627 -1.04 -2.40 -24.25
N VAL A 628 -0.63 -2.37 -22.98
CA VAL A 628 -1.45 -1.90 -21.85
C VAL A 628 -0.84 -0.60 -21.32
N LEU A 629 -1.62 0.48 -21.33
CA LEU A 629 -1.28 1.73 -20.66
C LEU A 629 -2.03 1.80 -19.34
N ILE A 630 -1.34 2.02 -18.23
CA ILE A 630 -1.89 2.04 -16.87
C ILE A 630 -1.66 3.42 -16.23
N GLY A 631 -2.67 3.98 -15.58
CA GLY A 631 -2.51 5.19 -14.75
C GLY A 631 -2.75 6.53 -15.47
N ALA A 632 -3.29 6.53 -16.70
CA ALA A 632 -3.68 7.74 -17.41
C ALA A 632 -5.01 8.31 -16.87
N PRO A 633 -5.03 9.52 -16.27
CA PRO A 633 -6.18 10.00 -15.50
C PRO A 633 -7.38 10.52 -16.31
N LYS A 634 -7.18 10.93 -17.57
CA LYS A 634 -8.23 11.56 -18.40
C LYS A 634 -8.68 10.74 -19.61
N ALA A 635 -7.98 9.63 -19.88
CA ALA A 635 -8.43 8.56 -20.75
C ALA A 635 -9.82 8.07 -20.30
N GLN A 636 -10.85 8.34 -21.10
CA GLN A 636 -12.27 8.07 -20.77
C GLN A 636 -12.49 6.80 -19.93
N ASP A 637 -12.97 6.99 -18.69
CA ASP A 637 -13.49 5.99 -17.74
C ASP A 637 -12.63 4.75 -17.38
N ALA A 638 -11.42 4.60 -17.91
CA ALA A 638 -10.58 3.43 -17.69
C ALA A 638 -9.20 3.81 -17.13
N ILE A 639 -8.88 3.29 -15.93
CA ILE A 639 -7.54 3.33 -15.30
C ILE A 639 -6.48 2.64 -16.19
N GLU A 640 -6.93 1.83 -17.15
CA GLU A 640 -6.10 1.15 -18.12
C GLU A 640 -6.69 1.31 -19.53
N GLN A 641 -5.86 1.63 -20.49
CA GLN A 641 -6.24 1.61 -21.90
C GLN A 641 -5.57 0.42 -22.59
N PHE A 642 -6.36 -0.33 -23.35
CA PHE A 642 -5.89 -1.41 -24.20
C PHE A 642 -5.98 -0.94 -25.65
N GLY A 643 -4.95 -1.25 -26.44
CA GLY A 643 -5.09 -1.06 -27.88
C GLY A 643 -6.15 -1.99 -28.46
N GLU A 644 -7.26 -1.41 -28.91
CA GLU A 644 -8.40 -2.15 -29.46
C GLU A 644 -8.11 -2.69 -30.88
N MET A 645 -8.86 -3.73 -31.25
CA MET A 645 -8.96 -4.19 -32.63
C MET A 645 -9.91 -3.26 -33.36
N VAL A 646 -9.40 -2.29 -34.12
CA VAL A 646 -10.23 -1.64 -35.14
C VAL A 646 -10.51 -2.71 -36.18
N MET A 647 -11.70 -3.30 -36.15
CA MET A 647 -12.20 -4.00 -37.33
C MET A 647 -12.44 -2.92 -38.38
N GLU A 648 -11.48 -2.74 -39.29
CA GLU A 648 -11.69 -2.02 -40.55
C GLU A 648 -12.71 -2.79 -41.39
N PHE A 649 -13.99 -2.63 -41.04
CA PHE A 649 -15.08 -2.89 -41.96
C PHE A 649 -15.62 -1.53 -42.39
N GLN A 650 -15.46 -1.26 -43.69
CA GLN A 650 -15.95 -0.11 -44.46
C GLN A 650 -15.05 1.14 -44.45
N LYS A 651 -13.97 1.08 -45.23
CA LYS A 651 -13.49 2.25 -45.98
C LYS A 651 -12.83 1.91 -47.32
N GLU A 652 -13.36 0.93 -48.05
CA GLU A 652 -13.02 0.69 -49.46
C GLU A 652 -14.21 0.11 -50.24
N VAL A 653 -15.31 0.87 -50.40
CA VAL A 653 -16.26 0.66 -51.52
C VAL A 653 -16.87 2.00 -51.94
N GLU A 654 -16.05 2.98 -52.31
CA GLU A 654 -16.47 4.08 -53.16
C GLU A 654 -15.39 4.28 -54.22
N GLY A 655 -15.49 3.53 -55.31
CA GLY A 655 -14.47 3.59 -56.35
C GLY A 655 -14.57 2.62 -57.51
N VAL A 656 -15.74 2.08 -57.88
CA VAL A 656 -15.91 1.49 -59.22
C VAL A 656 -17.32 1.79 -59.72
N GLY A 657 -17.39 2.74 -60.66
CA GLY A 657 -18.60 3.07 -61.38
C GLY A 657 -19.00 1.98 -62.38
N ALA A 658 -20.32 1.80 -62.48
CA ALA A 658 -21.10 1.54 -63.68
C ALA A 658 -20.53 0.58 -64.76
N GLY A 659 -21.15 -0.60 -64.87
CA GLY A 659 -21.05 -1.48 -66.04
C GLY A 659 -22.22 -2.46 -66.08
N ARG A 660 -23.31 -2.03 -66.71
CA ARG A 660 -24.57 -2.77 -66.94
C ARG A 660 -24.33 -3.98 -67.86
N VAL A 661 -25.03 -5.10 -67.62
CA VAL A 661 -25.96 -5.82 -68.54
C VAL A 661 -26.12 -7.28 -68.09
N VAL A 662 -27.38 -7.64 -67.90
CA VAL A 662 -27.93 -8.99 -67.64
C VAL A 662 -28.03 -9.74 -68.98
N PRO A 663 -27.94 -11.09 -69.00
CA PRO A 663 -29.17 -11.82 -69.32
C PRO A 663 -29.41 -13.03 -68.41
N VAL A 664 -30.70 -13.27 -68.20
CA VAL A 664 -31.30 -14.38 -67.47
C VAL A 664 -31.69 -15.49 -68.47
N MET A 665 -31.63 -16.73 -67.96
CA MET A 665 -32.30 -17.96 -68.39
C MET A 665 -31.72 -18.80 -69.54
N GLY A 666 -31.56 -20.09 -69.20
CA GLY A 666 -31.13 -21.21 -70.03
C GLY A 666 -30.55 -22.29 -69.14
#